data_AF-A0AAW1MH63-F1
#
_entry.id   AF-A0AAW1MH63-F1
#
_cell.length_a   1.000
_cell.length_b   1.000
_cell.length_c   1.000
_cell.angle_alpha   90.00
_cell.angle_beta   90.00
_cell.angle_gamma   90.00
#
_symmetry.space_group_name_H-M   'P 1'
#
loop_
_entity.id
_entity.type
_entity.pdbx_description
1 polymer ?
#
loop_
_entity_poly.entity_id
_entity_poly.type
_entity_poly.pdbx_seq_one_letter_code
_entity_poly.pdbx_strand_id
1 'polypeptide(L)'
;MPKHKREKDAYCYFNDGVRKIDFVIVYEENRTIAQMVEIETFLNNLKSKGIQMEFEEGVKATNLIFIKLHAPEKTLLDIANAHNVILTFEKDRTIPSYKRRHLAFKNFLMRRPNPQNPLYHRISNGARGVPTTSMTTAERILLINYLLKRTEFGNGVGEFGVKKLISKKIVQAAYPLHDGPWQWSEKGFLTDRQLLFRFWADPKCWYQVQPIHLIYKYYGPEAAFRFAWLGYYNKMLIPISIIGIFVFLYGLAVLPGSYRVRELCGSDLIMCPSCMKEKCGFRPLRASCNLAYITFLFDNWASVIFAVVISVWATIFLEFWQRQETKLLFKWNLLGKDTDIEIRAEFDEKDLPQRISKVTGELENYVPVSADILHYSISSIACILMLVVILCNLVMSILLNHLLHSMLVASSNKILQGNVSLLCMCAVTVVSVLFIRIFDPLFTKLALRLTKMENYRTTLEYYNSYIIKRFLLNFCNNYFSIFYLALAKGKFFTNPGDLKQYTQYLGIQADVCHPSGCLSRITIYLAFLVLMKRTALKVFKYGIPLFKRCIRKVRVRALKKNLEDEIVIPQWEKEYKLAPIGELHFVGAMMDRILQYGMLLFFISALPLLPLIALVANLLELRLTADNLVRNTRRPVPRKLSGLGAWNGIIAGTTYLSVFINGLMIAFATEFVPRELYRYRAGTLRGYLNTTFSEFAVADFEEPIRSRLQNSSNITICYYKAYRHKPTEELKYQNNDLYYYHLGMSFLIIIIFEHIVLIITGVLAYTIPDVPFIIKEFLAHEEQQLLQEKLRNMYGE
;
A
#
# COMPACT_ATOMS: atom_id res chain seq x y z
N MET A 1 36.83 -12.11 37.57
CA MET A 1 35.77 -11.09 37.27
C MET A 1 34.44 -11.57 37.85
N PRO A 2 33.68 -10.75 38.59
CA PRO A 2 32.52 -11.23 39.34
C PRO A 2 31.31 -11.53 38.43
N LYS A 3 30.58 -12.61 38.74
CA LYS A 3 29.45 -13.19 38.00
C LYS A 3 28.36 -12.19 37.58
N HIS A 4 28.11 -11.14 38.38
CA HIS A 4 27.13 -10.10 38.06
C HIS A 4 27.43 -9.24 36.83
N LYS A 5 28.67 -9.22 36.33
CA LYS A 5 29.01 -8.51 35.08
C LYS A 5 28.70 -9.32 33.81
N ARG A 6 28.55 -10.66 33.92
CA ARG A 6 28.17 -11.52 32.78
C ARG A 6 26.67 -11.48 32.48
N GLU A 7 25.83 -11.23 33.48
CA GLU A 7 24.37 -11.40 33.37
C GLU A 7 23.67 -10.45 32.40
N LYS A 8 24.20 -9.25 32.12
CA LYS A 8 23.51 -8.29 31.24
C LYS A 8 23.77 -8.47 29.74
N ASP A 9 24.91 -9.08 29.39
CA ASP A 9 25.30 -9.35 28.00
C ASP A 9 25.10 -10.82 27.58
N ALA A 10 24.76 -11.71 28.53
CA ALA A 10 24.59 -13.15 28.31
C ALA A 10 23.31 -13.57 27.53
N TYR A 11 22.37 -12.66 27.27
CA TYR A 11 21.05 -13.08 26.76
C TYR A 11 20.99 -13.40 25.25
N CYS A 12 22.03 -13.06 24.48
CA CYS A 12 22.13 -13.33 23.04
C CYS A 12 23.09 -14.47 22.71
N TYR A 13 23.71 -15.07 23.72
CA TYR A 13 24.72 -16.11 23.59
C TYR A 13 24.25 -17.37 24.30
N PHE A 14 24.90 -18.50 23.99
CA PHE A 14 24.76 -19.73 24.76
C PHE A 14 25.30 -19.52 26.17
N ASN A 15 25.08 -20.47 27.08
CA ASN A 15 25.53 -20.34 28.47
C ASN A 15 27.06 -20.22 28.62
N ASP A 16 27.83 -20.58 27.59
CA ASP A 16 29.28 -20.35 27.53
C ASP A 16 29.68 -18.88 27.27
N GLY A 17 28.76 -18.04 26.81
CA GLY A 17 28.99 -16.64 26.48
C GLY A 17 29.81 -16.41 25.20
N VAL A 18 30.09 -17.44 24.40
CA VAL A 18 30.90 -17.36 23.18
C VAL A 18 30.02 -17.53 21.94
N ARG A 19 29.16 -18.55 21.93
CA ARG A 19 28.35 -18.89 20.75
C ARG A 19 27.10 -18.05 20.69
N LYS A 20 26.89 -17.33 19.59
CA LYS A 20 25.74 -16.44 19.41
C LYS A 20 24.48 -17.23 19.03
N ILE A 21 23.34 -16.92 19.65
CA ILE A 21 22.04 -17.47 19.28
C ILE A 21 21.57 -16.80 17.98
N ASP A 22 21.43 -17.57 16.91
CA ASP A 22 20.93 -17.08 15.62
C ASP A 22 19.42 -17.34 15.46
N PHE A 23 18.95 -18.51 15.89
CA PHE A 23 17.56 -18.94 15.82
C PHE A 23 17.10 -19.61 17.11
N VAL A 24 15.80 -19.56 17.37
CA VAL A 24 15.15 -20.28 18.46
C VAL A 24 14.00 -21.10 17.91
N ILE A 25 13.98 -22.39 18.24
CA ILE A 25 12.86 -23.30 18.01
C ILE A 25 12.16 -23.54 19.35
N VAL A 26 10.83 -23.45 19.37
CA VAL A 26 10.03 -23.63 20.58
C VAL A 26 9.06 -24.76 20.36
N TYR A 27 9.06 -25.70 21.29
CA TYR A 27 8.20 -26.87 21.24
C TYR A 27 7.71 -27.19 22.66
N GLU A 28 6.46 -27.65 22.77
CA GLU A 28 5.85 -28.10 24.03
C GLU A 28 6.40 -29.45 24.48
N GLU A 29 6.52 -29.65 25.80
CA GLU A 29 7.08 -30.85 26.41
C GLU A 29 6.14 -32.07 26.31
N ASN A 30 4.84 -31.86 26.51
CA ASN A 30 3.82 -32.92 26.43
C ASN A 30 3.48 -33.26 24.96
N ARG A 31 3.97 -34.40 24.47
CA ARG A 31 3.75 -34.87 23.08
C ARG A 31 3.49 -36.36 22.96
N THR A 32 2.94 -36.76 21.82
CA THR A 32 2.92 -38.17 21.43
C THR A 32 4.32 -38.64 21.02
N ILE A 33 4.59 -39.93 21.22
CA ILE A 33 5.89 -40.55 20.89
C ILE A 33 6.27 -40.30 19.42
N ALA A 34 5.31 -40.39 18.50
CA ALA A 34 5.53 -40.11 17.08
C ALA A 34 6.03 -38.68 16.82
N GLN A 35 5.46 -37.68 17.50
CA GLN A 35 5.88 -36.29 17.36
C GLN A 35 7.27 -36.03 17.95
N MET A 36 7.66 -36.77 19.00
CA MET A 36 9.00 -36.71 19.56
C MET A 36 10.03 -37.24 18.56
N VAL A 37 9.76 -38.40 17.94
CA VAL A 37 10.63 -38.99 16.92
C VAL A 37 10.80 -38.05 15.71
N GLU A 38 9.73 -37.43 15.21
CA GLU A 38 9.83 -36.47 14.11
C GLU A 38 10.75 -35.27 14.47
N ILE A 39 10.62 -34.69 15.68
CA ILE A 39 11.49 -33.59 16.12
C ILE A 39 12.93 -34.06 16.29
N GLU A 40 13.16 -35.17 16.97
CA GLU A 40 14.51 -35.68 17.22
C GLU A 40 15.24 -35.97 15.91
N THR A 41 14.54 -36.57 14.94
CA THR A 41 15.07 -36.80 13.59
C THR A 41 15.46 -35.48 12.91
N PHE A 42 14.58 -34.47 12.97
CA PHE A 42 14.86 -33.14 12.44
C PHE A 42 16.09 -32.51 13.09
N LEU A 43 16.20 -32.56 14.42
CA LEU A 43 17.30 -31.97 15.17
C LEU A 43 18.62 -32.72 14.91
N ASN A 44 18.59 -34.04 14.84
CA ASN A 44 19.75 -34.85 14.49
C ASN A 44 20.25 -34.53 13.06
N ASN A 45 19.34 -34.34 12.12
CA ASN A 45 19.65 -33.90 10.76
C ASN A 45 20.20 -32.47 10.70
N LEU A 46 19.79 -31.57 11.60
CA LEU A 46 20.42 -30.25 11.71
C LEU A 46 21.82 -30.34 12.31
N LYS A 47 22.01 -31.23 13.29
CA LYS A 47 23.31 -31.48 13.94
C LYS A 47 24.31 -32.08 12.97
N SER A 48 23.89 -33.03 12.12
CA SER A 48 24.74 -33.64 11.10
C SER A 48 25.19 -32.63 10.03
N LYS A 49 24.37 -31.60 9.76
CA LYS A 49 24.70 -30.47 8.89
C LYS A 49 25.55 -29.38 9.58
N GLY A 50 26.01 -29.62 10.81
CA GLY A 50 26.96 -28.76 11.52
C GLY A 50 26.34 -27.67 12.40
N ILE A 51 25.01 -27.66 12.61
CA ILE A 51 24.39 -26.73 13.57
C ILE A 51 24.64 -27.19 15.00
N GLN A 52 25.02 -26.24 15.84
CA GLN A 52 25.16 -26.43 17.28
C GLN A 52 23.88 -25.99 17.99
N MET A 53 23.47 -26.76 19.01
CA MET A 53 22.20 -26.57 19.69
C MET A 53 22.36 -26.60 21.21
N GLU A 54 21.55 -25.80 21.91
CA GLU A 54 21.44 -25.80 23.38
C GLU A 54 19.96 -25.82 23.76
N PHE A 55 19.60 -26.69 24.71
CA PHE A 55 18.22 -26.89 25.17
C PHE A 55 18.02 -26.19 26.51
N GLU A 56 16.94 -25.44 26.64
CA GLU A 56 16.56 -24.80 27.90
C GLU A 56 15.06 -24.79 28.11
N GLU A 57 14.66 -25.00 29.36
CA GLU A 57 13.26 -24.92 29.79
C GLU A 57 12.82 -23.46 29.99
N GLY A 58 11.54 -23.19 29.76
CA GLY A 58 10.96 -21.87 29.97
C GLY A 58 10.87 -21.50 31.45
N VAL A 59 11.39 -20.33 31.83
CA VAL A 59 11.37 -19.86 33.23
C VAL A 59 9.94 -19.55 33.67
N LYS A 60 9.14 -18.91 32.81
CA LYS A 60 7.73 -18.58 33.11
C LYS A 60 6.73 -19.51 32.42
N ALA A 61 7.13 -20.13 31.32
CA ALA A 61 6.32 -21.07 30.56
C ALA A 61 6.97 -22.44 30.68
N THR A 62 6.77 -23.09 31.83
CA THR A 62 7.45 -24.34 32.20
C THR A 62 7.13 -25.50 31.25
N ASN A 63 5.99 -25.45 30.55
CA ASN A 63 5.61 -26.45 29.56
C ASN A 63 6.32 -26.31 28.20
N LEU A 64 7.16 -25.29 28.01
CA LEU A 64 7.83 -25.00 26.74
C LEU A 64 9.34 -25.21 26.86
N ILE A 65 9.88 -25.92 25.88
CA ILE A 65 11.32 -26.10 25.70
C ILE A 65 11.79 -25.19 24.55
N PHE A 66 12.85 -24.43 24.81
CA PHE A 66 13.51 -23.52 23.90
C PHE A 66 14.82 -24.15 23.42
N ILE A 67 14.92 -24.41 22.12
CA ILE A 67 16.16 -24.84 21.48
C ILE A 67 16.83 -23.63 20.86
N LYS A 68 18.01 -23.28 21.35
CA LYS A 68 18.87 -22.24 20.78
C LYS A 68 19.72 -22.87 19.67
N LEU A 69 19.74 -22.24 18.50
CA LEU A 69 20.54 -22.67 17.36
C LEU A 69 21.71 -21.70 17.12
N HIS A 70 22.89 -22.24 16.88
CA HIS A 70 24.09 -21.52 16.49
C HIS A 70 24.76 -22.21 15.28
N ALA A 71 25.05 -21.44 14.23
CA ALA A 71 25.80 -21.93 13.08
C ALA A 71 27.26 -21.42 13.12
N PRO A 72 28.26 -22.32 13.08
CA PRO A 72 29.66 -21.94 12.90
C PRO A 72 29.89 -21.19 11.59
N GLU A 73 30.90 -20.31 11.53
CA GLU A 73 31.19 -19.53 10.32
C GLU A 73 31.54 -20.41 9.12
N LYS A 74 32.30 -21.49 9.32
CA LYS A 74 32.63 -22.45 8.25
C LYS A 74 31.37 -23.02 7.59
N THR A 75 30.43 -23.52 8.39
CA THR A 75 29.15 -24.05 7.90
C THR A 75 28.34 -23.01 7.14
N LEU A 76 28.36 -21.75 7.59
CA LEU A 76 27.67 -20.66 6.90
C LEU A 76 28.31 -20.32 5.56
N LEU A 77 29.63 -20.34 5.45
CA LEU A 77 30.34 -20.15 4.18
C LEU A 77 30.04 -21.28 3.19
N ASP A 78 30.02 -22.53 3.66
CA ASP A 78 29.66 -23.69 2.84
C ASP A 78 28.23 -23.55 2.27
N ILE A 79 27.28 -23.11 3.10
CA ILE A 79 25.90 -22.82 2.67
C ILE A 79 25.86 -21.63 1.70
N ALA A 80 26.61 -20.56 1.97
CA ALA A 80 26.64 -19.39 1.11
C ALA A 80 27.17 -19.73 -0.29
N ASN A 81 28.23 -20.53 -0.38
CA ASN A 81 28.79 -21.03 -1.63
C ASN A 81 27.80 -21.95 -2.37
N ALA A 82 27.16 -22.88 -1.65
CA ALA A 82 26.16 -23.78 -2.24
C ALA A 82 24.91 -23.06 -2.79
N HIS A 83 24.65 -21.83 -2.33
CA HIS A 83 23.51 -21.01 -2.73
C HIS A 83 23.89 -19.75 -3.52
N ASN A 84 25.17 -19.64 -3.92
CA ASN A 84 25.73 -18.50 -4.63
C ASN A 84 25.28 -17.15 -4.01
N VAL A 85 25.40 -17.06 -2.68
CA VAL A 85 25.10 -15.83 -1.92
C VAL A 85 26.39 -15.03 -1.77
N ILE A 86 26.49 -13.93 -2.50
CA ILE A 86 27.61 -12.98 -2.35
C ILE A 86 27.46 -12.31 -0.99
N LEU A 87 28.43 -12.54 -0.10
CA LEU A 87 28.38 -12.02 1.26
C LEU A 87 28.84 -10.55 1.28
N THR A 88 28.22 -9.74 2.16
CA THR A 88 28.50 -8.30 2.22
C THR A 88 29.97 -8.00 2.51
N PHE A 89 30.66 -8.82 3.32
CA PHE A 89 32.06 -8.58 3.68
C PHE A 89 33.05 -8.91 2.55
N GLU A 90 32.69 -9.77 1.59
CA GLU A 90 33.54 -10.11 0.44
C GLU A 90 33.63 -8.93 -0.54
N LYS A 91 32.52 -8.21 -0.72
CA LYS A 91 32.43 -7.02 -1.58
C LYS A 91 31.63 -5.92 -0.86
N ASP A 92 32.20 -5.27 0.15
CA ASP A 92 31.46 -4.25 0.91
C ASP A 92 31.31 -2.93 0.12
N ARG A 93 30.28 -2.88 -0.74
CA ARG A 93 29.84 -1.68 -1.46
C ARG A 93 28.86 -0.84 -0.63
N THR A 94 28.56 -1.28 0.59
CA THR A 94 27.49 -0.76 1.42
C THR A 94 27.96 0.40 2.31
N ILE A 95 29.28 0.63 2.37
CA ILE A 95 29.94 1.57 3.26
C ILE A 95 29.39 3.00 3.08
N PRO A 96 28.75 3.58 4.12
CA PRO A 96 28.33 4.97 4.07
C PRO A 96 29.56 5.90 4.04
N SER A 97 29.73 6.65 2.95
CA SER A 97 30.75 7.70 2.88
C SER A 97 30.35 8.90 3.72
N TYR A 98 31.00 9.07 4.88
CA TYR A 98 30.77 10.20 5.80
C TYR A 98 31.60 11.45 5.48
N LYS A 99 32.26 11.52 4.30
CA LYS A 99 33.12 12.67 3.93
C LYS A 99 32.37 14.00 4.12
N ARG A 100 33.05 14.96 4.76
CA ARG A 100 32.63 16.37 4.95
C ARG A 100 32.37 17.01 3.59
N ARG A 101 31.14 17.00 3.09
CA ARG A 101 30.72 17.96 2.05
C ARG A 101 29.91 19.06 2.70
N HIS A 102 30.44 20.28 2.60
CA HIS A 102 29.89 21.55 3.06
C HIS A 102 28.57 21.88 2.34
N LEU A 103 27.47 21.18 2.66
CA LEU A 103 26.13 21.69 2.43
C LEU A 103 25.42 21.77 3.77
N ALA A 104 25.31 22.99 4.31
CA ALA A 104 24.70 23.29 5.60
C ALA A 104 23.32 22.62 5.78
N PHE A 105 22.52 22.52 4.71
CA PHE A 105 21.20 21.89 4.72
C PHE A 105 21.21 20.36 4.86
N LYS A 106 22.28 19.67 4.43
CA LYS A 106 22.38 18.19 4.49
C LYS A 106 22.77 17.66 5.88
N ASN A 107 23.32 18.53 6.72
CA ASN A 107 23.81 18.16 8.05
C ASN A 107 22.75 18.27 9.14
N PHE A 108 21.72 19.11 8.95
CA PHE A 108 20.62 19.26 9.90
C PHE A 108 19.65 18.06 9.90
N LEU A 109 19.43 17.45 8.73
CA LEU A 109 18.44 16.38 8.52
C LEU A 109 18.97 14.96 8.79
N MET A 110 20.27 14.78 8.98
CA MET A 110 20.85 13.50 9.43
C MET A 110 21.56 13.72 10.76
N ARG A 111 20.94 13.32 11.88
CA ARG A 111 21.68 13.07 13.12
C ARG A 111 22.59 11.88 12.88
N ARG A 112 23.76 12.16 12.33
CA ARG A 112 24.82 11.17 12.16
C ARG A 112 25.42 10.89 13.53
N PRO A 113 25.86 9.66 13.81
CA PRO A 113 26.81 9.43 14.88
C PRO A 113 28.02 10.35 14.62
N ASN A 114 28.24 11.36 15.46
CA ASN A 114 29.38 12.27 15.29
C ASN A 114 30.67 11.44 15.48
N PRO A 115 31.59 11.40 14.50
CA PRO A 115 32.85 10.65 14.63
C PRO A 115 33.71 11.09 15.81
N GLN A 116 33.56 12.35 16.24
CA GLN A 116 34.27 12.91 17.40
C GLN A 116 33.61 12.55 18.75
N ASN A 117 32.42 11.93 18.73
CA ASN A 117 31.76 11.50 19.95
C ASN A 117 32.33 10.14 20.39
N PRO A 118 32.73 9.95 21.66
CA PRO A 118 33.21 8.66 22.16
C PRO A 118 32.21 7.50 21.97
N LEU A 119 30.92 7.81 21.75
CA LEU A 119 29.90 6.84 21.34
C LEU A 119 30.19 6.17 19.98
N TYR A 120 30.96 6.81 19.09
CA TYR A 120 31.27 6.30 17.75
C TYR A 120 32.09 5.01 17.79
N HIS A 121 33.06 4.90 18.71
CA HIS A 121 33.90 3.70 18.84
C HIS A 121 33.13 2.47 19.34
N ARG A 122 31.95 2.66 19.92
CA ARG A 122 31.10 1.59 20.49
C ARG A 122 30.15 0.96 19.47
N ILE A 123 30.09 1.49 18.24
CA ILE A 123 29.16 1.10 17.17
C ILE A 123 29.80 0.04 16.26
N SER A 124 28.98 -0.81 15.61
CA SER A 124 29.45 -1.83 14.67
C SER A 124 30.20 -1.24 13.45
N ASN A 125 31.19 -1.96 12.89
CA ASN A 125 32.04 -1.48 11.78
C ASN A 125 31.25 -0.96 10.59
N GLY A 126 30.25 -1.73 10.12
CA GLY A 126 29.41 -1.30 9.00
C GLY A 126 28.61 -0.01 9.27
N ALA A 127 28.20 0.23 10.52
CA ALA A 127 27.54 1.46 10.92
C ALA A 127 28.52 2.64 11.17
N ARG A 128 29.82 2.34 11.33
CA ARG A 128 30.93 3.30 11.35
C ARG A 128 31.48 3.64 9.96
N GLY A 129 31.00 3.00 8.90
CA GLY A 129 31.56 3.19 7.56
C GLY A 129 32.98 2.63 7.42
N VAL A 130 33.28 1.59 8.20
CA VAL A 130 34.47 0.74 8.04
C VAL A 130 33.98 -0.57 7.40
N PRO A 131 34.69 -1.14 6.40
CA PRO A 131 34.31 -2.41 5.80
C PRO A 131 34.10 -3.47 6.87
N THR A 132 32.98 -4.20 6.78
CA THR A 132 32.72 -5.30 7.70
C THR A 132 33.67 -6.45 7.43
N THR A 133 34.24 -7.03 8.48
CA THR A 133 35.12 -8.21 8.42
C THR A 133 34.37 -9.53 8.68
N SER A 134 33.08 -9.47 9.02
CA SER A 134 32.25 -10.59 9.41
C SER A 134 30.87 -10.51 8.77
N MET A 135 30.20 -11.66 8.62
CA MET A 135 28.81 -11.73 8.14
C MET A 135 27.86 -10.85 8.97
N THR A 136 26.87 -10.27 8.29
CA THR A 136 25.82 -9.51 8.96
C THR A 136 24.83 -10.44 9.66
N THR A 137 24.11 -9.92 10.67
CA THR A 137 23.14 -10.74 11.41
C THR A 137 21.97 -11.16 10.52
N ALA A 138 21.58 -10.34 9.54
CA ALA A 138 20.55 -10.70 8.56
C ALA A 138 21.01 -11.84 7.62
N GLU A 139 22.25 -11.83 7.14
CA GLU A 139 22.80 -12.89 6.29
C GLU A 139 22.88 -14.23 7.03
N ARG A 140 23.37 -14.23 8.29
CA ARG A 140 23.39 -15.45 9.12
C ARG A 140 21.99 -16.06 9.25
N ILE A 141 20.98 -15.23 9.54
CA ILE A 141 19.58 -15.66 9.65
C ILE A 141 19.07 -16.18 8.29
N LEU A 142 19.41 -15.52 7.18
CA LEU A 142 19.01 -15.97 5.85
C LEU A 142 19.55 -17.38 5.53
N LEU A 143 20.85 -17.61 5.76
CA LEU A 143 21.53 -18.87 5.49
C LEU A 143 20.98 -20.01 6.35
N ILE A 144 20.79 -19.77 7.66
CA ILE A 144 20.18 -20.77 8.56
C ILE A 144 18.74 -21.06 8.14
N ASN A 145 17.99 -20.06 7.68
CA ASN A 145 16.64 -20.27 7.18
C ASN A 145 16.60 -21.13 5.90
N TYR A 146 17.61 -21.06 5.02
CA TYR A 146 17.71 -22.00 3.90
C TYR A 146 17.83 -23.45 4.37
N LEU A 147 18.62 -23.66 5.41
CA LEU A 147 18.79 -24.97 6.03
C LEU A 147 17.49 -25.46 6.69
N LEU A 148 16.87 -24.63 7.54
CA LEU A 148 15.63 -24.94 8.25
C LEU A 148 14.44 -25.22 7.33
N LYS A 149 14.43 -24.67 6.11
CA LYS A 149 13.39 -24.94 5.11
C LYS A 149 13.55 -26.30 4.43
N ARG A 150 14.78 -26.80 4.30
CA ARG A 150 15.13 -27.98 3.50
C ARG A 150 15.44 -29.23 4.34
N THR A 151 15.65 -29.09 5.64
CA THR A 151 15.97 -30.23 6.50
C THR A 151 14.77 -31.16 6.66
N GLU A 152 14.99 -32.42 6.32
CA GLU A 152 14.01 -33.51 6.46
C GLU A 152 13.84 -33.91 7.92
N PHE A 153 12.63 -34.31 8.27
CA PHE A 153 12.27 -34.86 9.58
C PHE A 153 11.61 -36.24 9.50
N GLY A 154 11.36 -36.74 8.29
CA GLY A 154 10.82 -38.07 8.03
C GLY A 154 11.09 -38.50 6.59
N ASN A 155 10.85 -39.78 6.31
CA ASN A 155 11.10 -40.39 5.00
C ASN A 155 9.90 -40.21 4.05
N GLY A 156 8.77 -39.67 4.53
CA GLY A 156 7.61 -39.41 3.72
C GLY A 156 7.86 -38.28 2.72
N VAL A 157 7.31 -38.40 1.51
CA VAL A 157 7.44 -37.36 0.49
C VAL A 157 6.80 -36.06 0.99
N GLY A 158 7.62 -35.01 1.11
CA GLY A 158 7.25 -33.71 1.65
C GLY A 158 7.48 -33.55 3.15
N GLU A 159 8.08 -34.51 3.87
CA GLU A 159 8.36 -34.41 5.32
C GLU A 159 9.66 -33.65 5.62
N PHE A 160 9.71 -32.40 5.18
CA PHE A 160 10.83 -31.52 5.41
C PHE A 160 10.40 -30.11 5.77
N GLY A 161 11.32 -29.39 6.40
CA GLY A 161 11.19 -27.99 6.71
C GLY A 161 10.46 -27.69 8.01
N VAL A 162 10.98 -26.70 8.74
CA VAL A 162 10.44 -26.24 10.02
C VAL A 162 9.00 -25.72 9.91
N LYS A 163 8.61 -25.16 8.76
CA LYS A 163 7.25 -24.66 8.55
C LYS A 163 6.21 -25.78 8.58
N LYS A 164 6.53 -26.95 8.02
CA LYS A 164 5.61 -28.08 8.02
C LYS A 164 5.45 -28.63 9.44
N LEU A 165 6.54 -28.69 10.21
CA LEU A 165 6.50 -28.98 11.64
C LEU A 165 5.63 -27.96 12.41
N ILE A 166 5.68 -26.67 12.07
CA ILE A 166 4.80 -25.65 12.65
C ILE A 166 3.33 -25.90 12.26
N SER A 167 3.07 -26.25 11.00
CA SER A 167 1.72 -26.53 10.52
C SER A 167 1.09 -27.78 11.15
N LYS A 168 1.91 -28.82 11.41
CA LYS A 168 1.53 -30.03 12.16
C LYS A 168 1.35 -29.75 13.66
N LYS A 169 1.59 -28.51 14.13
CA LYS A 169 1.65 -28.11 15.55
C LYS A 169 2.70 -28.88 16.36
N ILE A 170 3.68 -29.46 15.68
CA ILE A 170 4.82 -30.10 16.32
C ILE A 170 5.70 -28.98 16.88
N VAL A 171 6.27 -28.13 16.03
CA VAL A 171 6.95 -26.92 16.54
C VAL A 171 5.91 -25.83 16.79
N GLN A 172 5.93 -25.16 17.95
CA GLN A 172 5.02 -24.04 18.19
C GLN A 172 5.48 -22.77 17.47
N ALA A 173 6.78 -22.50 17.49
CA ALA A 173 7.35 -21.33 16.82
C ALA A 173 8.83 -21.56 16.45
N ALA A 174 9.25 -21.01 15.32
CA ALA A 174 10.66 -20.83 15.00
C ALA A 174 10.87 -19.36 14.62
N TYR A 175 11.81 -18.68 15.27
CA TYR A 175 12.07 -17.27 15.02
C TYR A 175 13.52 -16.89 15.31
N PRO A 176 14.08 -15.91 14.58
CA PRO A 176 15.38 -15.37 14.88
C PRO A 176 15.33 -14.40 16.06
N LEU A 177 16.42 -14.34 16.83
CA LEU A 177 16.55 -13.44 17.97
C LEU A 177 16.93 -12.02 17.50
N HIS A 178 16.48 -11.00 18.23
CA HIS A 178 17.04 -9.65 18.06
C HIS A 178 18.40 -9.50 18.75
N ASP A 179 19.22 -8.57 18.26
CA ASP A 179 20.51 -8.19 18.86
C ASP A 179 20.32 -7.38 20.16
N GLY A 180 19.92 -8.05 21.24
CA GLY A 180 19.79 -7.50 22.59
C GLY A 180 18.61 -6.54 22.81
N PRO A 181 18.61 -5.79 23.93
CA PRO A 181 17.54 -4.86 24.27
C PRO A 181 17.54 -3.62 23.36
N TRP A 182 16.37 -3.04 23.11
CA TRP A 182 16.23 -1.81 22.32
C TRP A 182 16.55 -0.55 23.14
N GLN A 183 16.55 -0.62 24.47
CA GLN A 183 16.92 0.52 25.31
C GLN A 183 18.38 0.90 25.11
N TRP A 184 18.65 2.20 25.11
CA TRP A 184 20.00 2.72 25.01
C TRP A 184 20.83 2.28 26.23
N SER A 185 22.02 1.72 25.98
CA SER A 185 22.97 1.36 27.04
C SER A 185 24.11 2.38 27.14
N GLU A 186 24.35 2.89 28.35
CA GLU A 186 25.44 3.82 28.62
C GLU A 186 26.81 3.13 28.72
N LYS A 187 26.85 1.80 28.94
CA LYS A 187 28.08 1.01 29.07
C LYS A 187 28.11 -0.12 28.02
N GLY A 188 29.30 -0.53 27.56
CA GLY A 188 29.49 -1.66 26.63
C GLY A 188 29.28 -1.33 25.13
N PHE A 189 29.38 -2.33 24.26
CA PHE A 189 29.13 -2.16 22.82
C PHE A 189 27.65 -1.83 22.54
N LEU A 190 27.39 -0.99 21.53
CA LEU A 190 26.04 -0.65 21.11
C LEU A 190 25.57 -1.61 20.03
N THR A 191 24.38 -2.19 20.21
CA THR A 191 23.81 -3.12 19.22
C THR A 191 23.12 -2.37 18.08
N ASP A 192 23.04 -3.01 16.92
CA ASP A 192 22.37 -2.45 15.75
C ASP A 192 20.88 -2.15 16.03
N ARG A 193 20.23 -2.93 16.91
CA ARG A 193 18.85 -2.69 17.38
C ARG A 193 18.72 -1.36 18.13
N GLN A 194 19.66 -1.05 19.02
CA GLN A 194 19.65 0.20 19.79
C GLN A 194 19.86 1.43 18.88
N LEU A 195 20.72 1.29 17.87
CA LEU A 195 20.96 2.33 16.88
C LEU A 195 19.73 2.57 16.00
N LEU A 196 19.10 1.50 15.50
CA LEU A 196 17.84 1.58 14.76
C LEU A 196 16.75 2.23 15.61
N PHE A 197 16.68 1.91 16.90
CA PHE A 197 15.72 2.55 17.78
C PHE A 197 15.96 4.07 17.87
N ARG A 198 17.20 4.48 18.17
CA ARG A 198 17.54 5.89 18.44
C ARG A 198 17.46 6.79 17.20
N PHE A 199 17.91 6.31 16.05
CA PHE A 199 18.08 7.13 14.83
C PHE A 199 16.97 6.92 13.79
N TRP A 200 16.10 5.92 13.96
CA TRP A 200 15.06 5.63 12.98
C TRP A 200 13.67 5.46 13.60
N ALA A 201 13.55 4.61 14.62
CA ALA A 201 12.26 4.21 15.17
C ALA A 201 11.67 5.18 16.21
N ASP A 202 12.51 5.98 16.89
CA ASP A 202 12.05 6.98 17.87
C ASP A 202 11.13 8.02 17.17
N PRO A 203 9.87 8.21 17.64
CA PRO A 203 8.97 9.21 17.11
C PRO A 203 9.56 10.63 17.07
N LYS A 204 10.52 10.95 17.96
CA LYS A 204 11.23 12.23 17.99
C LYS A 204 12.06 12.50 16.72
N CYS A 205 12.39 11.45 15.97
CA CYS A 205 13.23 11.51 14.78
C CYS A 205 12.41 11.67 13.49
N TRP A 206 11.16 12.15 13.56
CA TRP A 206 10.26 12.25 12.41
C TRP A 206 10.86 12.99 11.21
N TYR A 207 11.64 14.06 11.45
CA TYR A 207 12.30 14.89 10.43
C TYR A 207 13.60 14.29 9.86
N GLN A 208 14.14 13.21 10.44
CA GLN A 208 15.44 12.68 10.06
C GLN A 208 15.35 11.77 8.83
N VAL A 209 16.40 11.72 8.02
CA VAL A 209 16.50 10.76 6.91
C VAL A 209 16.61 9.33 7.44
N GLN A 210 16.02 8.36 6.74
CA GLN A 210 16.07 6.95 7.12
C GLN A 210 17.47 6.35 6.89
N PRO A 211 18.02 5.59 7.85
CA PRO A 211 19.26 4.84 7.66
C PRO A 211 19.01 3.52 6.93
N ILE A 212 18.73 3.59 5.62
CA ILE A 212 18.33 2.43 4.79
C ILE A 212 19.39 1.31 4.85
N HIS A 213 20.67 1.67 4.87
CA HIS A 213 21.77 0.72 5.00
C HIS A 213 21.71 -0.11 6.28
N LEU A 214 21.45 0.54 7.41
CA LEU A 214 21.35 -0.15 8.70
C LEU A 214 20.10 -1.05 8.76
N ILE A 215 19.02 -0.61 8.10
CA ILE A 215 17.80 -1.42 7.94
C ILE A 215 18.10 -2.67 7.10
N TYR A 216 18.83 -2.53 5.99
CA TYR A 216 19.28 -3.66 5.17
C TYR A 216 20.13 -4.65 5.96
N LYS A 217 21.15 -4.15 6.68
CA LYS A 217 22.04 -4.98 7.50
C LYS A 217 21.29 -5.79 8.58
N TYR A 218 20.21 -5.23 9.12
CA TYR A 218 19.50 -5.83 10.25
C TYR A 218 18.26 -6.66 9.86
N TYR A 219 17.45 -6.17 8.92
CA TYR A 219 16.19 -6.81 8.51
C TYR A 219 16.25 -7.48 7.13
N GLY A 220 17.32 -7.26 6.37
CA GLY A 220 17.49 -7.78 5.01
C GLY A 220 16.86 -6.91 3.91
N PRO A 221 16.97 -7.34 2.64
CA PRO A 221 16.61 -6.53 1.48
C PRO A 221 15.10 -6.28 1.36
N GLU A 222 14.22 -7.23 1.72
CA GLU A 222 12.76 -7.06 1.61
C GLU A 222 12.26 -5.84 2.39
N ALA A 223 12.65 -5.76 3.67
CA ALA A 223 12.31 -4.62 4.51
C ALA A 223 12.98 -3.35 4.01
N ALA A 224 14.26 -3.42 3.62
CA ALA A 224 15.04 -2.26 3.19
C ALA A 224 14.50 -1.62 1.91
N PHE A 225 14.17 -2.41 0.87
CA PHE A 225 13.58 -1.90 -0.37
C PHE A 225 12.25 -1.23 -0.12
N ARG A 226 11.39 -1.80 0.73
CA ARG A 226 10.12 -1.18 1.10
C ARG A 226 10.31 0.18 1.76
N PHE A 227 11.20 0.29 2.74
CA PHE A 227 11.47 1.56 3.42
C PHE A 227 12.19 2.56 2.52
N ALA A 228 13.04 2.09 1.61
CA ALA A 228 13.68 2.90 0.59
C ALA A 228 12.65 3.51 -0.38
N TRP A 229 11.75 2.68 -0.91
CA TRP A 229 10.66 3.11 -1.79
C TRP A 229 9.75 4.10 -1.09
N LEU A 230 9.29 3.79 0.13
CA LEU A 230 8.41 4.68 0.89
C LEU A 230 9.09 6.02 1.21
N GLY A 231 10.38 6.00 1.55
CA GLY A 231 11.16 7.20 1.80
C GLY A 231 11.32 8.06 0.55
N TYR A 232 11.58 7.42 -0.59
CA TYR A 232 11.71 8.08 -1.88
C TYR A 232 10.38 8.69 -2.33
N TYR A 233 9.29 7.93 -2.22
CA TYR A 233 7.92 8.38 -2.49
C TYR A 233 7.56 9.61 -1.66
N ASN A 234 7.79 9.57 -0.34
CA ASN A 234 7.54 10.73 0.52
C ASN A 234 8.38 11.95 0.13
N LYS A 235 9.65 11.75 -0.27
CA LYS A 235 10.50 12.86 -0.71
C LYS A 235 9.97 13.51 -1.98
N MET A 236 9.51 12.73 -2.96
CA MET A 236 8.96 13.25 -4.22
C MET A 236 7.54 13.82 -4.06
N LEU A 237 6.80 13.44 -3.01
CA LEU A 237 5.50 14.01 -2.66
C LEU A 237 5.58 15.43 -2.08
N ILE A 238 6.71 15.84 -1.49
CA ILE A 238 6.88 17.19 -0.90
C ILE A 238 6.58 18.31 -1.91
N PRO A 239 7.24 18.39 -3.08
CA PRO A 239 6.97 19.46 -4.05
C PRO A 239 5.52 19.46 -4.54
N ILE A 240 4.94 18.28 -4.76
CA ILE A 240 3.55 18.15 -5.20
C ILE A 240 2.57 18.61 -4.12
N SER A 241 2.87 18.33 -2.85
CA SER A 241 2.05 18.81 -1.72
C SER A 241 2.06 20.34 -1.64
N ILE A 242 3.21 20.97 -1.92
CA ILE A 242 3.34 22.43 -1.96
C ILE A 242 2.50 23.01 -3.11
N ILE A 243 2.61 22.44 -4.32
CA ILE A 243 1.80 22.86 -5.47
C ILE A 243 0.30 22.67 -5.17
N GLY A 244 -0.09 21.55 -4.58
CA GLY A 244 -1.49 21.29 -4.19
C GLY A 244 -2.04 22.31 -3.18
N ILE A 245 -1.21 22.77 -2.22
CA ILE A 245 -1.57 23.88 -1.32
C ILE A 245 -1.78 25.17 -2.10
N PHE A 246 -0.89 25.50 -3.04
CA PHE A 246 -1.05 26.71 -3.88
C PHE A 246 -2.32 26.66 -4.73
N VAL A 247 -2.64 25.51 -5.33
CA VAL A 247 -3.89 25.31 -6.09
C VAL A 247 -5.12 25.50 -5.19
N PHE A 248 -5.07 25.02 -3.96
CA PHE A 248 -6.14 25.20 -2.99
C PHE A 248 -6.29 26.67 -2.54
N LEU A 249 -5.18 27.33 -2.22
CA LEU A 249 -5.16 28.76 -1.85
C LEU A 249 -5.63 29.64 -3.02
N TYR A 250 -5.26 29.31 -4.24
CA TYR A 250 -5.76 29.95 -5.45
C TYR A 250 -7.29 29.82 -5.56
N GLY A 251 -7.83 28.62 -5.32
CA GLY A 251 -9.27 28.38 -5.27
C GLY A 251 -9.99 29.25 -4.25
N LEU A 252 -9.41 29.43 -3.06
CA LEU A 252 -9.94 30.33 -2.01
C LEU A 252 -9.90 31.80 -2.44
N ALA A 253 -8.81 32.25 -3.06
CA ALA A 253 -8.64 33.63 -3.49
C ALA A 253 -9.62 34.04 -4.60
N VAL A 254 -9.95 33.13 -5.51
CA VAL A 254 -10.84 33.40 -6.67
C VAL A 254 -12.32 33.19 -6.33
N LEU A 255 -12.63 32.47 -5.26
CA LEU A 255 -13.99 32.16 -4.83
C LEU A 255 -14.94 33.38 -4.81
N PRO A 256 -14.57 34.55 -4.24
CA PRO A 256 -15.47 35.71 -4.15
C PRO A 256 -15.84 36.31 -5.51
N GLY A 257 -14.93 36.21 -6.48
CA GLY A 257 -15.11 36.71 -7.85
C GLY A 257 -15.84 35.75 -8.79
N SER A 258 -16.22 34.56 -8.32
CA SER A 258 -16.80 33.53 -9.19
C SER A 258 -18.26 33.82 -9.57
N TYR A 259 -18.50 34.13 -10.86
CA TYR A 259 -19.85 34.37 -11.39
C TYR A 259 -20.75 33.14 -11.22
N ARG A 260 -20.23 31.92 -11.44
CA ARG A 260 -20.99 30.67 -11.29
C ARG A 260 -21.63 30.51 -9.92
N VAL A 261 -20.86 30.73 -8.85
CA VAL A 261 -21.37 30.53 -7.48
C VAL A 261 -22.34 31.66 -7.13
N ARG A 262 -22.04 32.89 -7.54
CA ARG A 262 -22.91 34.04 -7.32
C ARG A 262 -24.27 33.89 -8.02
N GLU A 263 -24.28 33.47 -9.29
CA GLU A 263 -25.51 33.17 -10.02
C GLU A 263 -26.29 32.02 -9.38
N LEU A 264 -25.60 30.95 -8.95
CA LEU A 264 -26.28 29.79 -8.35
C LEU A 264 -26.93 30.16 -7.01
N CYS A 265 -26.22 30.89 -6.16
CA CYS A 265 -26.72 31.32 -4.86
C CYS A 265 -27.76 32.44 -4.95
N GLY A 266 -27.71 33.27 -6.00
CA GLY A 266 -28.69 34.35 -6.27
C GLY A 266 -29.88 33.94 -7.13
N SER A 267 -29.91 32.70 -7.64
CA SER A 267 -30.99 32.22 -8.51
C SER A 267 -32.24 31.79 -7.75
N ASP A 268 -33.40 32.16 -8.31
CA ASP A 268 -34.73 31.73 -7.86
C ASP A 268 -35.26 30.51 -8.64
N LEU A 269 -34.40 29.85 -9.42
CA LEU A 269 -34.77 28.65 -10.19
C LEU A 269 -35.23 27.52 -9.27
N ILE A 270 -36.38 26.93 -9.60
CA ILE A 270 -36.97 25.82 -8.86
C ILE A 270 -36.57 24.50 -9.50
N MET A 271 -35.87 23.65 -8.75
CA MET A 271 -35.43 22.35 -9.24
C MET A 271 -36.53 21.30 -9.14
N CYS A 272 -36.61 20.43 -10.15
CA CYS A 272 -37.48 19.26 -10.11
C CYS A 272 -37.09 18.33 -8.95
N PRO A 273 -38.06 17.67 -8.31
CA PRO A 273 -37.79 16.80 -7.17
C PRO A 273 -36.89 15.64 -7.61
N SER A 274 -35.80 15.45 -6.87
CA SER A 274 -34.89 14.33 -7.07
C SER A 274 -35.39 13.05 -6.41
N CYS A 275 -36.67 12.96 -6.03
CA CYS A 275 -37.30 11.77 -5.45
C CYS A 275 -38.82 11.78 -5.62
N MET A 276 -39.40 10.57 -5.70
CA MET A 276 -40.83 10.38 -5.97
C MET A 276 -41.68 10.03 -4.73
N LYS A 277 -41.11 9.99 -3.50
CA LYS A 277 -41.86 9.70 -2.26
C LYS A 277 -42.65 10.92 -1.74
N GLU A 278 -43.65 10.67 -0.89
CA GLU A 278 -44.65 11.66 -0.42
C GLU A 278 -44.08 12.96 0.17
N LYS A 279 -42.94 12.90 0.87
CA LYS A 279 -42.31 14.08 1.49
C LYS A 279 -41.26 14.78 0.59
N CYS A 280 -41.13 14.37 -0.67
CA CYS A 280 -40.21 14.96 -1.63
C CYS A 280 -40.91 16.01 -2.49
N GLY A 281 -40.58 17.29 -2.28
CA GLY A 281 -41.13 18.42 -3.03
C GLY A 281 -40.08 19.23 -3.78
N PHE A 282 -40.53 20.26 -4.47
CA PHE A 282 -39.68 21.21 -5.17
C PHE A 282 -38.71 21.91 -4.22
N ARG A 283 -37.48 22.17 -4.69
CA ARG A 283 -36.46 22.88 -3.91
C ARG A 283 -35.86 24.01 -4.74
N PRO A 284 -35.66 25.20 -4.15
CA PRO A 284 -34.98 26.29 -4.85
C PRO A 284 -33.49 25.97 -5.01
N LEU A 285 -32.90 26.39 -6.13
CA LEU A 285 -31.50 26.13 -6.45
C LEU A 285 -30.54 26.74 -5.40
N ARG A 286 -30.89 27.88 -4.82
CA ARG A 286 -30.12 28.55 -3.73
C ARG A 286 -29.85 27.65 -2.51
N ALA A 287 -30.70 26.65 -2.23
CA ALA A 287 -30.47 25.71 -1.14
C ALA A 287 -29.18 24.88 -1.32
N SER A 288 -28.67 24.80 -2.55
CA SER A 288 -27.45 24.10 -2.94
C SER A 288 -26.18 24.94 -2.79
N CYS A 289 -26.27 26.18 -2.30
CA CYS A 289 -25.18 27.16 -2.30
C CYS A 289 -23.93 26.68 -1.54
N ASN A 290 -24.08 26.10 -0.34
CA ASN A 290 -22.96 25.58 0.45
C ASN A 290 -22.15 24.51 -0.30
N LEU A 291 -22.84 23.60 -1.01
CA LEU A 291 -22.17 22.56 -1.78
C LEU A 291 -21.53 23.13 -3.06
N ALA A 292 -22.10 24.19 -3.64
CA ALA A 292 -21.51 24.88 -4.78
C ALA A 292 -20.19 25.57 -4.41
N TYR A 293 -20.10 26.21 -3.23
CA TYR A 293 -18.84 26.77 -2.71
C TYR A 293 -17.75 25.70 -2.58
N ILE A 294 -18.09 24.56 -1.97
CA ILE A 294 -17.14 23.44 -1.80
C ILE A 294 -16.72 22.88 -3.16
N THR A 295 -17.64 22.76 -4.12
CA THR A 295 -17.33 22.23 -5.44
C THR A 295 -16.42 23.15 -6.22
N PHE A 296 -16.67 24.46 -6.20
CA PHE A 296 -15.83 25.44 -6.91
C PHE A 296 -14.40 25.52 -6.36
N LEU A 297 -14.23 25.34 -5.05
CA LEU A 297 -12.91 25.34 -4.41
C LEU A 297 -11.95 24.33 -5.06
N PHE A 298 -12.49 23.18 -5.50
CA PHE A 298 -11.72 22.11 -6.13
C PHE A 298 -11.82 22.09 -7.67
N ASP A 299 -12.94 22.54 -8.25
CA ASP A 299 -13.19 22.61 -9.70
C ASP A 299 -12.84 23.97 -10.30
N ASN A 300 -11.55 24.26 -10.36
CA ASN A 300 -11.00 25.49 -10.94
C ASN A 300 -9.97 25.17 -12.05
N TRP A 301 -9.57 26.16 -12.85
CA TRP A 301 -8.60 25.92 -13.94
C TRP A 301 -7.24 25.44 -13.43
N ALA A 302 -6.84 25.84 -12.21
CA ALA A 302 -5.59 25.42 -11.61
C ALA A 302 -5.59 23.92 -11.25
N SER A 303 -6.74 23.31 -10.93
CA SER A 303 -6.82 21.86 -10.68
C SER A 303 -6.67 21.02 -11.95
N VAL A 304 -7.08 21.55 -13.12
CA VAL A 304 -6.81 20.92 -14.43
C VAL A 304 -5.33 20.96 -14.77
N ILE A 305 -4.66 22.11 -14.58
CA ILE A 305 -3.20 22.21 -14.74
C ILE A 305 -2.49 21.27 -13.77
N PHE A 306 -2.98 21.17 -12.54
CA PHE A 306 -2.42 20.29 -11.55
C PHE A 306 -2.52 18.80 -11.95
N ALA A 307 -3.57 18.41 -12.68
CA ALA A 307 -3.69 17.07 -13.25
C ALA A 307 -2.62 16.80 -14.34
N VAL A 308 -2.27 17.79 -15.17
CA VAL A 308 -1.12 17.65 -16.10
C VAL A 308 0.19 17.50 -15.31
N VAL A 309 0.40 18.35 -14.30
CA VAL A 309 1.60 18.32 -13.46
C VAL A 309 1.72 16.97 -12.74
N ILE A 310 0.63 16.36 -12.28
CA ILE A 310 0.71 15.06 -11.61
C ILE A 310 1.09 13.93 -12.56
N SER A 311 0.56 13.93 -13.78
CA SER A 311 0.88 12.89 -14.75
C SER A 311 2.34 12.98 -15.19
N VAL A 312 2.87 14.18 -15.39
CA VAL A 312 4.30 14.40 -15.65
C VAL A 312 5.14 13.98 -14.43
N TRP A 313 4.76 14.39 -13.22
CA TRP A 313 5.45 14.00 -11.99
C TRP A 313 5.48 12.48 -11.78
N ALA A 314 4.41 11.77 -12.12
CA ALA A 314 4.30 10.33 -11.94
C ALA A 314 5.34 9.58 -12.78
N THR A 315 5.57 10.02 -14.02
CA THR A 315 6.60 9.44 -14.88
C THR A 315 8.00 9.78 -14.41
N ILE A 316 8.25 11.04 -14.04
CA ILE A 316 9.50 11.45 -13.40
C ILE A 316 9.80 10.60 -12.14
N PHE A 317 8.78 10.36 -11.32
CA PHE A 317 8.90 9.52 -10.13
C PHE A 317 9.25 8.07 -10.49
N LEU A 318 8.58 7.48 -11.47
CA LEU A 318 8.84 6.12 -11.94
C LEU A 318 10.29 5.96 -12.43
N GLU A 319 10.73 6.80 -13.37
CA GLU A 319 12.06 6.73 -13.97
C GLU A 319 13.17 6.91 -12.93
N PHE A 320 13.04 7.94 -12.08
CA PHE A 320 14.03 8.14 -11.04
C PHE A 320 13.99 7.05 -9.97
N TRP A 321 12.83 6.46 -9.67
CA TRP A 321 12.76 5.34 -8.74
C TRP A 321 13.51 4.13 -9.28
N GLN A 322 13.25 3.73 -10.53
CA GLN A 322 13.97 2.61 -11.17
C GLN A 322 15.48 2.84 -11.11
N ARG A 323 15.92 4.06 -11.42
CA ARG A 323 17.34 4.44 -11.29
C ARG A 323 17.88 4.39 -9.86
N GLN A 324 17.08 4.72 -8.84
CA GLN A 324 17.48 4.55 -7.44
C GLN A 324 17.53 3.09 -7.02
N GLU A 325 16.61 2.28 -7.51
CA GLU A 325 16.58 0.84 -7.25
C GLU A 325 17.84 0.17 -7.78
N THR A 326 18.26 0.45 -9.02
CA THR A 326 19.53 -0.06 -9.58
C THR A 326 20.73 0.34 -8.73
N LYS A 327 20.76 1.56 -8.18
CA LYS A 327 21.82 1.99 -7.25
C LYS A 327 21.82 1.18 -5.95
N LEU A 328 20.64 0.85 -5.43
CA LEU A 328 20.52 0.05 -4.20
C LEU A 328 20.89 -1.40 -4.46
N LEU A 329 20.43 -1.98 -5.57
CA LEU A 329 20.80 -3.32 -6.01
C LEU A 329 22.33 -3.43 -6.16
N PHE A 330 22.97 -2.44 -6.80
CA PHE A 330 24.43 -2.39 -6.91
C PHE A 330 25.12 -2.35 -5.56
N LYS A 331 24.67 -1.45 -4.66
CA LYS A 331 25.26 -1.28 -3.34
C LYS A 331 25.13 -2.52 -2.47
N TRP A 332 24.07 -3.29 -2.63
CA TRP A 332 23.76 -4.47 -1.84
C TRP A 332 24.20 -5.78 -2.50
N ASN A 333 25.01 -5.72 -3.57
CA ASN A 333 25.46 -6.88 -4.35
C ASN A 333 24.31 -7.78 -4.83
N LEU A 334 23.21 -7.15 -5.26
CA LEU A 334 22.03 -7.82 -5.78
C LEU A 334 21.91 -7.69 -7.32
N LEU A 335 22.92 -7.12 -7.99
CA LEU A 335 22.99 -6.97 -9.46
C LEU A 335 23.72 -8.16 -10.11
N GLY A 336 23.00 -8.99 -10.89
CA GLY A 336 23.55 -10.07 -11.75
C GLY A 336 24.13 -11.27 -10.98
N LYS A 337 24.27 -12.50 -11.50
CA LYS A 337 23.91 -13.20 -12.77
C LYS A 337 22.96 -14.36 -12.40
N ASP A 338 22.15 -14.85 -13.35
CA ASP A 338 21.17 -15.96 -13.24
C ASP A 338 21.28 -16.76 -11.94
N THR A 339 20.53 -16.32 -10.94
CA THR A 339 20.53 -16.95 -9.63
C THR A 339 19.90 -18.32 -9.75
N ASP A 340 20.55 -19.33 -9.17
CA ASP A 340 19.94 -20.62 -8.86
C ASP A 340 18.47 -20.42 -8.51
N ILE A 341 17.63 -21.04 -9.31
CA ILE A 341 16.19 -20.97 -9.15
C ILE A 341 15.88 -21.50 -7.75
N GLU A 342 15.52 -20.63 -6.79
CA GLU A 342 15.12 -21.09 -5.45
C GLU A 342 13.80 -21.85 -5.60
N ILE A 343 13.92 -23.16 -5.77
CA ILE A 343 12.80 -24.10 -5.77
C ILE A 343 12.12 -23.99 -4.43
N ARG A 344 10.80 -23.82 -4.47
CA ARG A 344 9.97 -23.67 -3.28
C ARG A 344 9.88 -25.01 -2.56
N ALA A 345 10.18 -25.00 -1.26
CA ALA A 345 10.01 -26.16 -0.38
C ALA A 345 8.56 -26.72 -0.31
N GLU A 346 7.57 -25.97 -0.77
CA GLU A 346 6.15 -26.35 -0.79
C GLU A 346 5.69 -26.73 -2.20
N PHE A 347 6.60 -26.84 -3.17
CA PHE A 347 6.29 -27.35 -4.50
C PHE A 347 5.99 -28.84 -4.39
N ASP A 348 4.77 -29.22 -4.80
CA ASP A 348 4.40 -30.64 -4.79
C ASP A 348 4.97 -31.28 -6.05
N GLU A 349 5.94 -32.16 -5.85
CA GLU A 349 6.60 -32.93 -6.90
C GLU A 349 5.92 -34.27 -7.16
N LYS A 350 4.97 -34.66 -6.30
CA LYS A 350 4.25 -35.93 -6.44
C LYS A 350 3.46 -35.95 -7.73
N ASP A 351 3.55 -37.07 -8.44
CA ASP A 351 2.78 -37.34 -9.64
C ASP A 351 3.03 -36.37 -10.81
N LEU A 352 4.11 -35.58 -10.76
CA LEU A 352 4.50 -34.70 -11.87
C LEU A 352 5.35 -35.45 -12.91
N PRO A 353 5.11 -35.21 -14.21
CA PRO A 353 5.97 -35.73 -15.25
C PRO A 353 7.37 -35.14 -15.17
N GLN A 354 8.35 -35.95 -15.54
CA GLN A 354 9.77 -35.57 -15.57
C GLN A 354 10.20 -35.18 -16.99
N ARG A 355 11.06 -34.18 -17.09
CA ARG A 355 11.73 -33.82 -18.35
C ARG A 355 13.20 -33.50 -18.10
N ILE A 356 14.03 -33.65 -19.11
CA ILE A 356 15.41 -33.18 -19.05
C ILE A 356 15.41 -31.66 -19.24
N SER A 357 15.97 -30.94 -18.28
CA SER A 357 16.15 -29.49 -18.34
C SER A 357 17.04 -29.11 -19.51
N LYS A 358 16.58 -28.20 -20.36
CA LYS A 358 17.37 -27.68 -21.50
C LYS A 358 18.59 -26.86 -21.07
N VAL A 359 18.59 -26.37 -19.83
CA VAL A 359 19.63 -25.47 -19.30
C VAL A 359 20.64 -26.25 -18.47
N THR A 360 20.16 -27.07 -17.52
CA THR A 360 21.02 -27.79 -16.58
C THR A 360 21.38 -29.19 -17.07
N GLY A 361 20.64 -29.76 -18.03
CA GLY A 361 20.79 -31.17 -18.44
C GLY A 361 20.31 -32.18 -17.40
N GLU A 362 19.84 -31.71 -16.25
CA GLU A 362 19.34 -32.55 -15.15
C GLU A 362 17.86 -32.88 -15.34
N LEU A 363 17.44 -34.00 -14.76
CA LEU A 363 16.06 -34.44 -14.77
C LEU A 363 15.24 -33.58 -13.80
N GLU A 364 14.22 -32.87 -14.31
CA GLU A 364 13.39 -31.95 -13.55
C GLU A 364 11.90 -32.32 -13.60
N ASN A 365 11.24 -32.18 -12.44
CA ASN A 365 9.79 -32.26 -12.33
C ASN A 365 9.17 -30.96 -12.86
N TYR A 366 8.19 -31.06 -13.75
CA TYR A 366 7.50 -29.89 -14.30
C TYR A 366 5.98 -30.07 -14.28
N VAL A 367 5.26 -28.96 -14.15
CA VAL A 367 3.79 -28.98 -14.24
C VAL A 367 3.40 -29.03 -15.73
N PRO A 368 2.56 -30.00 -16.15
CA PRO A 368 2.14 -30.09 -17.54
C PRO A 368 1.25 -28.88 -17.90
N VAL A 369 1.42 -28.38 -19.13
CA VAL A 369 0.75 -27.17 -19.62
C VAL A 369 -0.78 -27.26 -19.53
N SER A 370 -1.35 -28.46 -19.71
CA SER A 370 -2.79 -28.70 -19.56
C SER A 370 -3.29 -28.46 -18.13
N ALA A 371 -2.54 -28.88 -17.12
CA ALA A 371 -2.86 -28.64 -15.72
C ALA A 371 -2.68 -27.16 -15.36
N ASP A 372 -1.64 -26.50 -15.88
CA ASP A 372 -1.45 -25.06 -15.72
C ASP A 372 -2.63 -24.27 -16.29
N ILE A 373 -3.06 -24.58 -17.52
CA ILE A 373 -4.23 -23.93 -18.15
C ILE A 373 -5.49 -24.15 -17.31
N LEU A 374 -5.72 -25.37 -16.81
CA LEU A 374 -6.85 -25.67 -15.94
C LEU A 374 -6.79 -24.83 -14.65
N HIS A 375 -5.66 -24.84 -13.94
CA HIS A 375 -5.50 -24.06 -12.70
C HIS A 375 -5.64 -22.56 -12.94
N TYR A 376 -5.08 -22.04 -14.03
CA TYR A 376 -5.23 -20.62 -14.40
C TYR A 376 -6.66 -20.26 -14.77
N SER A 377 -7.39 -21.14 -15.47
CA SER A 377 -8.80 -20.91 -15.77
C SER A 377 -9.66 -20.86 -14.49
N ILE A 378 -9.48 -21.82 -13.56
CA ILE A 378 -10.19 -21.83 -12.28
C ILE A 378 -9.86 -20.58 -11.46
N SER A 379 -8.58 -20.21 -11.40
CA SER A 379 -8.13 -19.01 -10.69
C SER A 379 -8.70 -17.72 -11.28
N SER A 380 -8.75 -17.63 -12.61
CA SER A 380 -9.35 -16.50 -13.32
C SER A 380 -10.85 -16.42 -13.08
N ILE A 381 -11.57 -17.55 -13.17
CA ILE A 381 -13.01 -17.62 -12.86
C ILE A 381 -13.28 -17.19 -11.42
N ALA A 382 -12.50 -17.68 -10.45
CA ALA A 382 -12.64 -17.29 -9.05
C ALA A 382 -12.38 -15.79 -8.83
N CYS A 383 -11.39 -15.21 -9.52
CA CYS A 383 -11.15 -13.78 -9.47
C CYS A 383 -12.31 -12.98 -10.09
N ILE A 384 -12.84 -13.41 -11.24
CA ILE A 384 -14.00 -12.78 -11.90
C ILE A 384 -15.24 -12.84 -11.00
N LEU A 385 -15.53 -13.97 -10.37
CA LEU A 385 -16.63 -14.10 -9.42
C LEU A 385 -16.52 -13.10 -8.26
N MET A 386 -15.31 -12.89 -7.73
CA MET A 386 -15.09 -11.87 -6.70
C MET A 386 -15.27 -10.44 -7.22
N LEU A 387 -14.91 -10.17 -8.48
CA LEU A 387 -15.20 -8.88 -9.11
C LEU A 387 -16.70 -8.63 -9.21
N VAL A 388 -17.49 -9.65 -9.55
CA VAL A 388 -18.96 -9.58 -9.54
C VAL A 388 -19.47 -9.26 -8.13
N VAL A 389 -18.94 -9.89 -7.09
CA VAL A 389 -19.31 -9.58 -5.68
C VAL A 389 -19.00 -8.12 -5.33
N ILE A 390 -17.87 -7.57 -5.78
CA ILE A 390 -17.54 -6.15 -5.58
C ILE A 390 -18.57 -5.25 -6.29
N LEU A 391 -18.97 -5.59 -7.51
CA LEU A 391 -19.99 -4.85 -8.25
C LEU A 391 -21.36 -4.95 -7.57
N CYS A 392 -21.75 -6.11 -7.04
CA CYS A 392 -22.97 -6.26 -6.26
C CYS A 392 -22.95 -5.36 -5.01
N ASN A 393 -21.82 -5.26 -4.32
CA ASN A 393 -21.67 -4.36 -3.17
C ASN A 393 -21.81 -2.88 -3.54
N LEU A 394 -21.27 -2.49 -4.70
CA LEU A 394 -21.49 -1.15 -5.24
C LEU A 394 -22.98 -0.89 -5.46
N VAL A 395 -23.71 -1.83 -6.07
CA VAL A 395 -25.16 -1.74 -6.26
C VAL A 395 -25.89 -1.65 -4.90
N MET A 396 -25.50 -2.47 -3.92
CA MET A 396 -26.05 -2.39 -2.55
C MET A 396 -25.80 -1.03 -1.88
N SER A 397 -24.61 -0.43 -2.09
CA SER A 397 -24.29 0.90 -1.57
C SER A 397 -25.17 1.98 -2.22
N ILE A 398 -25.50 1.84 -3.50
CA ILE A 398 -26.44 2.73 -4.21
C ILE A 398 -27.85 2.56 -3.66
N LEU A 399 -28.32 1.33 -3.49
CA LEU A 399 -29.61 1.01 -2.88
C LEU A 399 -29.72 1.61 -1.47
N LEU A 400 -28.68 1.47 -0.65
CA LEU A 400 -28.60 2.05 0.67
C LEU A 400 -28.69 3.58 0.62
N ASN A 401 -28.01 4.23 -0.33
CA ASN A 401 -28.11 5.67 -0.52
C ASN A 401 -29.56 6.11 -0.78
N HIS A 402 -30.27 5.39 -1.66
CA HIS A 402 -31.69 5.67 -1.92
C HIS A 402 -32.56 5.48 -0.69
N LEU A 403 -32.38 4.37 0.03
CA LEU A 403 -33.14 4.08 1.25
C LEU A 403 -32.92 5.18 2.30
N LEU A 404 -31.66 5.49 2.62
CA LEU A 404 -31.29 6.51 3.60
C LEU A 404 -31.83 7.90 3.22
N HIS A 405 -31.68 8.31 1.97
CA HIS A 405 -32.21 9.58 1.50
C HIS A 405 -33.73 9.65 1.67
N SER A 406 -34.42 8.57 1.32
CA SER A 406 -35.86 8.50 1.44
C SER A 406 -36.36 8.56 2.91
N MET A 407 -35.63 7.91 3.83
CA MET A 407 -35.93 7.91 5.26
C MET A 407 -35.64 9.28 5.91
N LEU A 408 -34.53 9.91 5.54
CA LEU A 408 -34.12 11.21 6.09
C LEU A 408 -34.99 12.36 5.61
N VAL A 409 -35.43 12.35 4.34
CA VAL A 409 -36.46 13.27 3.85
C VAL A 409 -37.79 13.04 4.58
N ALA A 410 -38.10 11.79 4.95
CA ALA A 410 -39.32 11.48 5.68
C ALA A 410 -39.28 11.84 7.18
N SER A 411 -38.09 12.08 7.75
CA SER A 411 -37.90 12.44 9.15
C SER A 411 -38.56 13.78 9.50
N SER A 412 -39.11 13.91 10.71
CA SER A 412 -39.71 15.15 11.23
C SER A 412 -38.68 16.17 11.76
N ASN A 413 -37.43 15.76 11.95
CA ASN A 413 -36.39 16.61 12.53
C ASN A 413 -35.86 17.63 11.51
N LYS A 414 -36.11 18.93 11.74
CA LYS A 414 -35.69 20.03 10.86
C LYS A 414 -34.17 20.09 10.60
N ILE A 415 -33.35 19.73 11.58
CA ILE A 415 -31.87 19.68 11.44
C ILE A 415 -31.44 18.57 10.45
N LEU A 416 -32.05 17.39 10.58
CA LEU A 416 -31.80 16.27 9.67
C LEU A 416 -32.28 16.59 8.26
N GLN A 417 -33.43 17.27 8.13
CA GLN A 417 -33.99 17.71 6.84
C GLN A 417 -33.13 18.76 6.11
N GLY A 418 -32.48 19.68 6.84
CA GLY A 418 -31.62 20.71 6.25
C GLY A 418 -30.33 20.15 5.64
N ASN A 419 -29.78 19.09 6.22
CA ASN A 419 -28.48 18.52 5.83
C ASN A 419 -28.57 17.11 5.22
N VAL A 420 -29.76 16.68 4.78
CA VAL A 420 -30.01 15.30 4.26
C VAL A 420 -28.96 14.87 3.25
N SER A 421 -28.70 15.70 2.24
CA SER A 421 -27.79 15.33 1.14
C SER A 421 -26.38 15.02 1.63
N LEU A 422 -25.83 15.86 2.50
CA LEU A 422 -24.50 15.68 3.08
C LEU A 422 -24.45 14.48 4.04
N LEU A 423 -25.47 14.31 4.89
CA LEU A 423 -25.56 13.18 5.82
C LEU A 423 -25.66 11.84 5.09
N CYS A 424 -26.46 11.76 4.03
CA CYS A 424 -26.53 10.58 3.16
C CYS A 424 -25.19 10.27 2.52
N MET A 425 -24.52 11.28 1.94
CA MET A 425 -23.19 11.09 1.33
C MET A 425 -22.20 10.52 2.35
N CYS A 426 -22.09 11.12 3.53
CA CYS A 426 -21.21 10.64 4.59
C CYS A 426 -21.57 9.22 5.04
N ALA A 427 -22.84 8.93 5.33
CA ALA A 427 -23.28 7.61 5.80
C ALA A 427 -22.96 6.49 4.79
N VAL A 428 -23.26 6.72 3.51
CA VAL A 428 -22.98 5.75 2.43
C VAL A 428 -21.48 5.55 2.29
N THR A 429 -20.69 6.63 2.29
CA THR A 429 -19.22 6.51 2.19
C THR A 429 -18.63 5.71 3.35
N VAL A 430 -19.12 5.89 4.58
CA VAL A 430 -18.68 5.13 5.75
C VAL A 430 -18.99 3.64 5.58
N VAL A 431 -20.19 3.29 5.14
CA VAL A 431 -20.58 1.89 4.91
C VAL A 431 -19.74 1.25 3.81
N SER A 432 -19.54 1.93 2.67
CA SER A 432 -18.69 1.42 1.60
C SER A 432 -17.23 1.24 2.06
N VAL A 433 -16.69 2.16 2.86
CA VAL A 433 -15.35 2.01 3.43
C VAL A 433 -15.27 0.83 4.40
N LEU A 434 -16.29 0.61 5.23
CA LEU A 434 -16.35 -0.56 6.12
C LEU A 434 -16.35 -1.87 5.33
N PHE A 435 -17.12 -1.94 4.24
CA PHE A 435 -17.10 -3.08 3.34
C PHE A 435 -15.71 -3.33 2.76
N ILE A 436 -15.04 -2.29 2.25
CA ILE A 436 -13.67 -2.41 1.74
C ILE A 436 -12.76 -3.07 2.79
N ARG A 437 -12.86 -2.66 4.07
CA ARG A 437 -12.08 -3.25 5.17
C ARG A 437 -12.39 -4.71 5.45
N ILE A 438 -13.64 -5.13 5.29
CA ILE A 438 -14.08 -6.51 5.53
C ILE A 438 -13.58 -7.42 4.41
N PHE A 439 -13.60 -6.95 3.16
CA PHE A 439 -13.20 -7.74 1.99
C PHE A 439 -11.67 -7.83 1.80
N ASP A 440 -10.89 -6.82 2.20
CA ASP A 440 -9.42 -6.84 2.11
C ASP A 440 -8.76 -8.14 2.68
N PRO A 441 -9.11 -8.63 3.89
CA PRO A 441 -8.57 -9.90 4.40
C PRO A 441 -9.12 -11.13 3.66
N LEU A 442 -10.36 -11.08 3.15
CA LEU A 442 -10.94 -12.16 2.35
C LEU A 442 -10.18 -12.33 1.03
N PHE A 443 -9.88 -11.23 0.32
CA PHE A 443 -9.05 -11.28 -0.89
C PHE A 443 -7.64 -11.79 -0.60
N THR A 444 -7.08 -11.43 0.55
CA THR A 444 -5.76 -11.93 0.97
C THR A 444 -5.78 -13.46 1.13
N LYS A 445 -6.80 -14.01 1.78
CA LYS A 445 -6.95 -15.47 1.94
C LYS A 445 -7.24 -16.17 0.62
N LEU A 446 -8.12 -15.60 -0.21
CA LEU A 446 -8.47 -16.16 -1.52
C LEU A 446 -7.27 -16.20 -2.44
N ALA A 447 -6.57 -15.07 -2.63
CA ALA A 447 -5.39 -15.00 -3.48
C ALA A 447 -4.32 -16.00 -3.03
N LEU A 448 -4.15 -16.21 -1.73
CA LEU A 448 -3.25 -17.24 -1.21
C LEU A 448 -3.69 -18.65 -1.57
N ARG A 449 -4.98 -18.96 -1.42
CA ARG A 449 -5.52 -20.28 -1.74
C ARG A 449 -5.40 -20.58 -3.24
N LEU A 450 -5.73 -19.62 -4.10
CA LEU A 450 -5.60 -19.75 -5.55
C LEU A 450 -4.14 -19.94 -5.97
N THR A 451 -3.22 -19.13 -5.46
CA THR A 451 -1.79 -19.24 -5.82
C THR A 451 -1.18 -20.56 -5.32
N LYS A 452 -1.64 -21.09 -4.18
CA LYS A 452 -1.21 -22.42 -3.70
C LYS A 452 -1.71 -23.56 -4.57
N MET A 453 -2.93 -23.44 -5.09
CA MET A 453 -3.53 -24.42 -5.99
C MET A 453 -2.81 -24.47 -7.36
N GLU A 454 -2.30 -23.32 -7.83
CA GLU A 454 -1.52 -23.22 -9.06
C GLU A 454 -0.11 -23.85 -8.99
N ASN A 455 0.33 -24.31 -7.80
CA ASN A 455 1.59 -25.03 -7.56
C ASN A 455 2.84 -24.52 -8.31
N TYR A 456 3.22 -23.25 -8.12
CA TYR A 456 4.47 -22.73 -8.70
C TYR A 456 5.73 -23.42 -8.16
N ARG A 457 6.67 -23.72 -9.06
CA ARG A 457 7.98 -24.29 -8.77
C ARG A 457 8.90 -23.30 -8.05
N THR A 458 8.97 -22.07 -8.53
CA THR A 458 9.92 -21.08 -8.01
C THR A 458 9.26 -20.16 -6.99
N THR A 459 10.02 -19.74 -5.98
CA THR A 459 9.51 -18.78 -4.99
C THR A 459 9.16 -17.43 -5.63
N LEU A 460 9.96 -16.96 -6.60
CA LEU A 460 9.75 -15.69 -7.28
C LEU A 460 8.43 -15.64 -8.07
N GLU A 461 8.15 -16.67 -8.88
CA GLU A 461 6.90 -16.75 -9.65
C GLU A 461 5.68 -16.84 -8.74
N TYR A 462 5.77 -17.64 -7.67
CA TYR A 462 4.73 -17.74 -6.65
C TYR A 462 4.37 -16.36 -6.08
N TYR A 463 5.37 -15.57 -5.67
CA TYR A 463 5.11 -14.23 -5.12
C TYR A 463 4.61 -13.26 -6.18
N ASN A 464 5.18 -13.25 -7.38
CA ASN A 464 4.74 -12.37 -8.46
C ASN A 464 3.27 -12.62 -8.81
N SER A 465 2.88 -13.89 -8.94
CA SER A 465 1.51 -14.29 -9.22
C SER A 465 0.55 -13.91 -8.08
N TYR A 466 0.93 -14.17 -6.83
CA TYR A 466 0.17 -13.75 -5.65
C TYR A 466 -0.03 -12.22 -5.60
N ILE A 467 1.03 -11.46 -5.88
CA ILE A 467 1.01 -10.00 -5.88
C ILE A 467 0.04 -9.46 -6.93
N ILE A 468 0.11 -9.96 -8.17
CA ILE A 468 -0.74 -9.50 -9.29
C ILE A 468 -2.21 -9.80 -8.99
N LYS A 469 -2.55 -11.03 -8.60
CA LYS A 469 -3.94 -11.43 -8.29
C LYS A 469 -4.54 -10.61 -7.15
N ARG A 470 -3.79 -10.48 -6.06
CA ARG A 470 -4.22 -9.68 -4.91
C ARG A 470 -4.33 -8.19 -5.26
N PHE A 471 -3.45 -7.67 -6.10
CA PHE A 471 -3.49 -6.28 -6.55
C PHE A 471 -4.75 -6.00 -7.35
N LEU A 472 -5.08 -6.83 -8.36
CA LEU A 472 -6.27 -6.64 -9.20
C LEU A 472 -7.56 -6.63 -8.37
N LEU A 473 -7.73 -7.61 -7.47
CA LEU A 473 -8.91 -7.66 -6.59
C LEU A 473 -9.02 -6.41 -5.69
N ASN A 474 -7.91 -5.98 -5.08
CA ASN A 474 -7.90 -4.79 -4.23
C ASN A 474 -8.05 -3.50 -5.03
N PHE A 475 -7.52 -3.43 -6.25
CA PHE A 475 -7.67 -2.30 -7.17
C PHE A 475 -9.16 -2.09 -7.46
N CYS A 476 -9.86 -3.12 -7.90
CA CYS A 476 -11.29 -3.05 -8.18
C CYS A 476 -12.09 -2.67 -6.91
N ASN A 477 -11.80 -3.30 -5.77
CA ASN A 477 -12.47 -3.01 -4.50
C ASN A 477 -12.32 -1.54 -4.06
N ASN A 478 -11.15 -0.94 -4.26
CA ASN A 478 -10.89 0.45 -3.82
C ASN A 478 -11.33 1.51 -4.84
N TYR A 479 -11.35 1.20 -6.14
CA TYR A 479 -11.56 2.20 -7.20
C TYR A 479 -12.91 2.13 -7.91
N PHE A 480 -13.56 0.97 -8.01
CA PHE A 480 -14.80 0.82 -8.80
C PHE A 480 -15.93 1.73 -8.30
N SER A 481 -16.03 1.93 -6.98
CA SER A 481 -17.00 2.87 -6.41
C SER A 481 -16.76 4.30 -6.90
N ILE A 482 -15.50 4.73 -6.99
CA ILE A 482 -15.15 6.08 -7.44
C ILE A 482 -15.34 6.22 -8.95
N PHE A 483 -14.97 5.21 -9.73
CA PHE A 483 -15.23 5.19 -11.18
C PHE A 483 -16.72 5.27 -11.50
N TYR A 484 -17.57 4.57 -10.73
CA TYR A 484 -19.02 4.72 -10.85
C TYR A 484 -19.48 6.15 -10.58
N LEU A 485 -19.01 6.75 -9.49
CA LEU A 485 -19.36 8.14 -9.13
C LEU A 485 -18.91 9.16 -10.17
N ALA A 486 -17.81 8.90 -10.88
CA ALA A 486 -17.22 9.79 -11.88
C ALA A 486 -17.82 9.62 -13.29
N LEU A 487 -18.02 8.38 -13.74
CA LEU A 487 -18.29 8.07 -15.15
C LEU A 487 -19.74 7.63 -15.42
N ALA A 488 -20.39 6.96 -14.46
CA ALA A 488 -21.72 6.35 -14.69
C ALA A 488 -22.86 7.16 -14.05
N LYS A 489 -22.61 7.72 -12.85
CA LYS A 489 -23.63 8.41 -12.06
C LYS A 489 -24.24 9.60 -12.81
N GLY A 490 -25.57 9.65 -12.89
CA GLY A 490 -26.33 10.73 -13.53
C GLY A 490 -26.22 10.82 -15.05
N LYS A 491 -25.45 9.96 -15.74
CA LYS A 491 -25.29 9.99 -17.20
C LYS A 491 -26.39 9.21 -17.94
N PHE A 492 -26.95 8.20 -17.30
CA PHE A 492 -28.05 7.41 -17.86
C PHE A 492 -29.44 8.03 -17.60
N PHE A 493 -29.51 9.14 -16.84
CA PHE A 493 -30.77 9.80 -16.52
C PHE A 493 -31.35 10.50 -17.76
N THR A 494 -32.60 10.20 -18.12
CA THR A 494 -33.26 10.80 -19.28
C THR A 494 -33.93 12.12 -18.91
N ASN A 495 -35.15 12.07 -18.39
CA ASN A 495 -35.93 13.21 -17.94
C ASN A 495 -36.73 12.86 -16.67
N PRO A 496 -37.29 13.86 -15.96
CA PRO A 496 -38.09 13.61 -14.76
C PRO A 496 -39.39 12.81 -15.00
N GLY A 497 -39.92 12.80 -16.22
CA GLY A 497 -41.20 12.18 -16.58
C GLY A 497 -41.14 10.71 -16.96
N ASP A 498 -39.97 10.18 -17.30
CA ASP A 498 -39.79 8.77 -17.71
C ASP A 498 -39.83 7.82 -16.51
N LEU A 499 -41.02 7.34 -16.16
CA LEU A 499 -41.25 6.47 -15.00
C LEU A 499 -40.75 5.04 -15.20
N LYS A 500 -40.55 4.59 -16.45
CA LYS A 500 -40.03 3.24 -16.75
C LYS A 500 -38.62 3.06 -16.18
N GLN A 501 -37.84 4.13 -16.17
CA GLN A 501 -36.50 4.16 -15.58
C GLN A 501 -36.49 4.14 -14.03
N TYR A 502 -37.64 4.37 -13.40
CA TYR A 502 -37.82 4.34 -11.94
C TYR A 502 -38.49 3.05 -11.44
N THR A 503 -39.20 2.33 -12.32
CA THR A 503 -40.10 1.24 -11.92
C THR A 503 -39.70 -0.16 -12.44
N GLN A 504 -38.98 -0.27 -13.58
CA GLN A 504 -38.87 -1.56 -14.27
C GLN A 504 -37.87 -2.57 -13.67
N TYR A 505 -36.90 -2.14 -12.86
CA TYR A 505 -35.99 -3.05 -12.15
C TYR A 505 -35.93 -2.69 -10.65
N LEU A 506 -36.59 -3.49 -9.81
CA LEU A 506 -36.62 -3.36 -8.34
C LEU A 506 -37.16 -2.04 -7.75
N GLY A 507 -37.84 -1.19 -8.53
CA GLY A 507 -38.33 0.12 -8.03
C GLY A 507 -37.21 1.10 -7.65
N ILE A 508 -36.02 0.96 -8.25
CA ILE A 508 -34.86 1.79 -7.98
C ILE A 508 -34.95 3.06 -8.83
N GLN A 509 -35.03 4.20 -8.16
CA GLN A 509 -34.97 5.51 -8.79
C GLN A 509 -33.59 5.76 -9.46
N ALA A 510 -33.57 6.50 -10.58
CA ALA A 510 -32.33 6.97 -11.20
C ALA A 510 -31.42 7.75 -10.20
N ASP A 511 -30.16 7.33 -10.08
CA ASP A 511 -29.17 7.97 -9.19
C ASP A 511 -28.55 9.22 -9.86
N VAL A 512 -29.16 10.38 -9.63
CA VAL A 512 -28.80 11.65 -10.25
C VAL A 512 -27.72 12.41 -9.47
N CYS A 513 -26.87 13.14 -10.18
CA CYS A 513 -25.93 14.09 -9.60
C CYS A 513 -26.66 15.24 -8.89
N HIS A 514 -25.99 15.86 -7.92
CA HIS A 514 -26.49 17.12 -7.37
C HIS A 514 -26.42 18.23 -8.45
N PRO A 515 -27.32 19.24 -8.46
CA PRO A 515 -27.28 20.33 -9.44
C PRO A 515 -25.91 21.03 -9.55
N SER A 516 -25.19 21.12 -8.42
CA SER A 516 -23.83 21.69 -8.36
C SER A 516 -22.73 20.83 -9.02
N GLY A 517 -23.00 19.55 -9.31
CA GLY A 517 -22.07 18.57 -9.88
C GLY A 517 -21.90 17.31 -9.02
N CYS A 518 -21.20 16.32 -9.57
CA CYS A 518 -20.89 15.04 -8.89
C CYS A 518 -19.52 15.04 -8.18
N LEU A 519 -18.64 16.00 -8.46
CA LEU A 519 -17.27 16.06 -7.95
C LEU A 519 -17.18 16.13 -6.42
N SER A 520 -18.14 16.81 -5.76
CA SER A 520 -18.17 16.93 -4.29
C SER A 520 -18.34 15.59 -3.59
N ARG A 521 -19.11 14.65 -4.17
CA ARG A 521 -19.26 13.29 -3.63
C ARG A 521 -17.96 12.50 -3.72
N ILE A 522 -17.26 12.62 -4.86
CA ILE A 522 -15.94 11.99 -5.07
C ILE A 522 -14.93 12.53 -4.05
N THR A 523 -14.93 13.85 -3.85
CA THR A 523 -14.05 14.53 -2.89
C THR A 523 -14.26 14.02 -1.46
N ILE A 524 -15.52 13.95 -1.01
CA ILE A 524 -15.88 13.43 0.31
C ILE A 524 -15.49 11.96 0.42
N TYR A 525 -15.82 11.14 -0.58
CA TYR A 525 -15.49 9.71 -0.60
C TYR A 525 -13.98 9.48 -0.47
N LEU A 526 -13.16 10.22 -1.24
CA LEU A 526 -11.70 10.15 -1.18
C LEU A 526 -11.16 10.57 0.18
N ALA A 527 -11.68 11.67 0.74
CA ALA A 527 -11.28 12.13 2.07
C ALA A 527 -11.56 11.06 3.14
N PHE A 528 -12.77 10.48 3.16
CA PHE A 528 -13.11 9.39 4.07
C PHE A 528 -12.27 8.15 3.83
N LEU A 529 -12.08 7.72 2.58
CA LEU A 529 -11.27 6.54 2.26
C LEU A 529 -9.84 6.70 2.78
N VAL A 530 -9.21 7.86 2.60
CA VAL A 530 -7.84 8.12 3.05
C VAL A 530 -7.75 8.25 4.57
N LEU A 531 -8.66 8.98 5.20
CA LEU A 531 -8.69 9.19 6.66
C LEU A 531 -9.05 7.89 7.39
N MET A 532 -10.20 7.30 7.08
CA MET A 532 -10.73 6.12 7.76
C MET A 532 -9.89 4.86 7.49
N LYS A 533 -9.26 4.72 6.30
CA LYS A 533 -8.37 3.57 6.04
C LYS A 533 -7.09 3.61 6.88
N ARG A 534 -6.62 4.79 7.28
CA ARG A 534 -5.23 4.95 7.75
C ARG A 534 -5.07 5.37 9.20
N THR A 535 -5.97 6.19 9.75
CA THR A 535 -5.77 6.80 11.07
C THR A 535 -6.53 6.08 12.19
N ALA A 536 -7.82 5.79 12.01
CA ALA A 536 -8.69 5.32 13.10
C ALA A 536 -8.14 4.07 13.83
N LEU A 537 -7.89 2.97 13.12
CA LEU A 537 -7.47 1.71 13.76
C LEU A 537 -6.04 1.71 14.32
N LYS A 538 -5.12 2.52 13.77
CA LYS A 538 -3.73 2.59 14.27
C LYS A 538 -3.62 3.52 15.47
N VAL A 539 -4.35 4.64 15.45
CA VAL A 539 -4.48 5.50 16.63
C VAL A 539 -5.11 4.73 17.79
N PHE A 540 -6.15 3.91 17.56
CA PHE A 540 -6.68 3.03 18.61
C PHE A 540 -5.67 1.93 18.99
N LYS A 541 -5.11 1.18 18.04
CA LYS A 541 -4.21 0.04 18.32
C LYS A 541 -2.90 0.42 19.00
N TYR A 542 -2.35 1.61 18.73
CA TYR A 542 -1.10 2.09 19.33
C TYR A 542 -1.31 3.14 20.42
N GLY A 543 -2.34 3.98 20.32
CA GLY A 543 -2.71 4.95 21.35
C GLY A 543 -3.23 4.28 22.62
N ILE A 544 -4.05 3.23 22.52
CA ILE A 544 -4.57 2.49 23.68
C ILE A 544 -3.44 1.85 24.53
N PRO A 545 -2.47 1.11 23.97
CA PRO A 545 -1.37 0.57 24.78
C PRO A 545 -0.44 1.66 25.31
N LEU A 546 -0.23 2.78 24.61
CA LEU A 546 0.52 3.92 25.16
C LEU A 546 -0.22 4.55 26.35
N PHE A 547 -1.54 4.74 26.24
CA PHE A 547 -2.40 5.24 27.31
C PHE A 547 -2.45 4.28 28.50
N LYS A 548 -2.68 2.98 28.25
CA LYS A 548 -2.60 1.91 29.27
C LYS A 548 -1.21 1.85 29.91
N ARG A 549 -0.12 2.08 29.16
CA ARG A 549 1.25 2.12 29.70
C ARG A 549 1.50 3.37 30.53
N CYS A 550 0.89 4.50 30.19
CA CYS A 550 0.94 5.73 30.98
C CYS A 550 0.22 5.51 32.32
N ILE A 551 -1.00 4.97 32.27
CA ILE A 551 -1.78 4.56 33.46
C ILE A 551 -1.00 3.53 34.28
N ARG A 552 -0.43 2.51 33.65
CA ARG A 552 0.36 1.48 34.34
C ARG A 552 1.64 2.06 34.95
N LYS A 553 2.30 3.03 34.32
CA LYS A 553 3.46 3.72 34.91
C LYS A 553 3.08 4.54 36.14
N VAL A 554 1.92 5.21 36.12
CA VAL A 554 1.38 5.93 37.28
C VAL A 554 0.99 4.94 38.38
N ARG A 555 0.28 3.85 38.04
CA ARG A 555 -0.15 2.80 38.97
C ARG A 555 1.02 1.99 39.56
N VAL A 556 2.03 1.66 38.75
CA VAL A 556 3.25 0.97 39.19
C VAL A 556 4.14 1.89 40.01
N ARG A 557 4.18 3.21 39.75
CA ARG A 557 4.83 4.16 40.67
C ARG A 557 4.11 4.22 42.02
N ALA A 558 2.79 4.05 42.04
CA ALA A 558 2.01 3.93 43.28
C ALA A 558 2.20 2.56 43.98
N LEU A 559 2.38 1.47 43.22
CA LEU A 559 2.56 0.10 43.74
C LEU A 559 4.04 -0.29 44.03
N LYS A 560 5.03 0.46 43.53
CA LYS A 560 6.48 0.20 43.75
C LYS A 560 6.95 0.39 45.19
N LYS A 561 6.03 0.62 46.13
CA LYS A 561 6.31 0.62 47.55
C LYS A 561 6.44 -0.79 48.14
N ASN A 562 5.99 -1.84 47.43
CA ASN A 562 6.10 -3.22 47.92
C ASN A 562 6.99 -4.06 46.98
N LEU A 563 8.04 -4.62 47.58
CA LEU A 563 9.03 -5.54 47.03
C LEU A 563 8.39 -6.81 46.44
N GLU A 564 8.88 -7.23 45.28
CA GLU A 564 9.09 -8.64 44.91
C GLU A 564 10.32 -8.66 44.00
N ASP A 565 11.23 -9.63 44.20
CA ASP A 565 12.42 -9.83 43.37
C ASP A 565 12.00 -10.08 41.91
N GLU A 566 12.47 -9.24 40.98
CA GLU A 566 12.16 -9.39 39.55
C GLU A 566 12.81 -10.67 39.02
N ILE A 567 12.03 -11.75 38.87
CA ILE A 567 12.44 -12.95 38.12
C ILE A 567 12.97 -12.50 36.76
N VAL A 568 14.26 -12.75 36.51
CA VAL A 568 14.95 -12.30 35.31
C VAL A 568 14.60 -13.22 34.15
N ILE A 569 13.53 -12.87 33.41
CA ILE A 569 13.12 -13.64 32.23
C ILE A 569 14.17 -13.46 31.11
N PRO A 570 14.64 -14.55 30.47
CA PRO A 570 15.62 -14.46 29.40
C PRO A 570 15.04 -13.85 28.11
N GLN A 571 15.93 -13.47 27.18
CA GLN A 571 15.52 -12.75 25.97
C GLN A 571 14.69 -13.60 25.01
N TRP A 572 15.05 -14.87 24.77
CA TRP A 572 14.29 -15.74 23.88
C TRP A 572 12.84 -15.90 24.37
N GLU A 573 12.62 -16.10 25.67
CA GLU A 573 11.28 -16.20 26.24
C GLU A 573 10.51 -14.85 26.20
N LYS A 574 11.21 -13.72 26.41
CA LYS A 574 10.63 -12.38 26.22
C LYS A 574 10.18 -12.17 24.77
N GLU A 575 10.96 -12.62 23.80
CA GLU A 575 10.68 -12.46 22.37
C GLU A 575 9.63 -13.44 21.84
N TYR A 576 9.54 -14.63 22.44
CA TYR A 576 8.41 -15.54 22.20
C TYR A 576 7.06 -14.87 22.48
N LYS A 577 6.96 -14.00 23.49
CA LYS A 577 5.72 -13.25 23.79
C LYS A 577 5.41 -12.12 22.79
N LEU A 578 6.36 -11.75 21.91
CA LEU A 578 6.13 -10.73 20.88
C LEU A 578 5.27 -11.28 19.74
N ALA A 579 4.57 -10.38 19.04
CA ALA A 579 3.73 -10.75 17.91
C ALA A 579 4.60 -11.24 16.72
N PRO A 580 4.30 -12.41 16.12
CA PRO A 580 5.00 -12.88 14.94
C PRO A 580 4.68 -11.99 13.72
N ILE A 581 5.68 -11.80 12.85
CA ILE A 581 5.48 -11.14 11.55
C ILE A 581 5.22 -12.23 10.52
N GLY A 582 4.05 -12.16 9.89
CA GLY A 582 3.71 -13.07 8.79
C GLY A 582 4.57 -12.82 7.56
N GLU A 583 4.80 -13.88 6.79
CA GLU A 583 5.60 -13.90 5.57
C GLU A 583 5.17 -12.91 4.47
N LEU A 584 3.91 -12.49 4.49
CA LEU A 584 3.32 -11.61 3.48
C LEU A 584 3.05 -10.21 4.03
N HIS A 585 3.60 -9.91 5.21
CA HIS A 585 3.38 -8.63 5.88
C HIS A 585 3.91 -7.46 5.04
N PHE A 586 5.15 -7.56 4.54
CA PHE A 586 5.77 -6.51 3.73
C PHE A 586 5.08 -6.35 2.37
N VAL A 587 4.70 -7.46 1.74
CA VAL A 587 3.89 -7.48 0.50
C VAL A 587 2.57 -6.73 0.70
N GLY A 588 1.81 -7.05 1.76
CA GLY A 588 0.57 -6.35 2.07
C GLY A 588 0.78 -4.88 2.38
N ALA A 589 1.86 -4.54 3.07
CA ALA A 589 2.14 -3.17 3.41
C ALA A 589 2.61 -2.33 2.21
N MET A 590 3.24 -2.94 1.19
CA MET A 590 3.57 -2.31 -0.09
C MET A 590 2.30 -2.10 -0.93
N MET A 591 1.42 -3.10 -0.98
CA MET A 591 0.09 -3.03 -1.63
C MET A 591 -0.67 -1.77 -1.20
N ASP A 592 -0.75 -1.52 0.12
CA ASP A 592 -1.44 -0.37 0.68
C ASP A 592 -0.86 0.98 0.24
N ARG A 593 0.43 1.03 -0.09
CA ARG A 593 1.09 2.26 -0.57
C ARG A 593 0.90 2.45 -2.06
N ILE A 594 0.93 1.39 -2.84
CA ILE A 594 0.68 1.47 -4.29
C ILE A 594 -0.78 1.79 -4.58
N LEU A 595 -1.73 1.25 -3.82
CA LEU A 595 -3.15 1.66 -3.90
C LEU A 595 -3.35 3.13 -3.50
N GLN A 596 -2.51 3.69 -2.64
CA GLN A 596 -2.60 5.14 -2.36
C GLN A 596 -1.96 5.96 -3.47
N TYR A 597 -0.86 5.48 -4.05
CA TYR A 597 -0.24 6.09 -5.22
C TYR A 597 -1.27 6.21 -6.36
N GLY A 598 -2.00 5.13 -6.68
CA GLY A 598 -3.07 5.19 -7.68
C GLY A 598 -4.21 6.13 -7.31
N MET A 599 -4.69 6.17 -6.05
CA MET A 599 -5.70 7.16 -5.61
C MET A 599 -5.25 8.60 -5.88
N LEU A 600 -3.98 8.89 -5.63
CA LEU A 600 -3.39 10.21 -5.86
C LEU A 600 -3.30 10.54 -7.34
N LEU A 601 -2.90 9.57 -8.18
CA LEU A 601 -2.77 9.79 -9.61
C LEU A 601 -4.10 9.93 -10.34
N PHE A 602 -5.09 9.10 -9.99
CA PHE A 602 -6.37 9.00 -10.72
C PHE A 602 -7.36 10.11 -10.41
N PHE A 603 -7.32 10.67 -9.19
CA PHE A 603 -8.37 11.54 -8.70
C PHE A 603 -7.85 12.88 -8.15
N ILE A 604 -6.69 13.32 -8.62
CA ILE A 604 -6.08 14.56 -8.14
C ILE A 604 -6.93 15.79 -8.41
N SER A 605 -7.66 15.79 -9.53
CA SER A 605 -8.55 16.88 -9.95
C SER A 605 -9.73 17.08 -9.00
N ALA A 606 -10.13 16.02 -8.28
CA ALA A 606 -11.19 16.09 -7.29
C ALA A 606 -10.71 16.65 -5.93
N LEU A 607 -9.47 16.34 -5.52
CA LEU A 607 -8.92 16.78 -4.24
C LEU A 607 -7.43 17.15 -4.35
N PRO A 608 -7.10 18.43 -4.67
CA PRO A 608 -5.72 18.89 -4.77
C PRO A 608 -4.90 18.79 -3.48
N LEU A 609 -5.56 18.75 -2.31
CA LEU A 609 -4.91 18.56 -1.00
C LEU A 609 -4.54 17.10 -0.70
N LEU A 610 -4.94 16.14 -1.56
CA LEU A 610 -4.69 14.71 -1.37
C LEU A 610 -3.19 14.36 -1.18
N PRO A 611 -2.24 14.96 -1.91
CA PRO A 611 -0.81 14.72 -1.71
C PRO A 611 -0.32 15.12 -0.32
N LEU A 612 -0.83 16.22 0.23
CA LEU A 612 -0.48 16.67 1.58
C LEU A 612 -1.00 15.68 2.64
N ILE A 613 -2.27 15.28 2.52
CA ILE A 613 -2.88 14.28 3.42
C ILE A 613 -2.11 12.96 3.33
N ALA A 614 -1.75 12.56 2.11
CA ALA A 614 -0.94 11.38 1.84
C ALA A 614 0.45 11.44 2.48
N LEU A 615 1.13 12.58 2.36
CA LEU A 615 2.46 12.82 2.92
C LEU A 615 2.44 12.73 4.44
N VAL A 616 1.52 13.44 5.10
CA VAL A 616 1.38 13.41 6.58
C VAL A 616 1.10 11.99 7.06
N ALA A 617 0.16 11.28 6.42
CA ALA A 617 -0.17 9.91 6.77
C ALA A 617 1.03 8.95 6.57
N ASN A 618 1.81 9.13 5.50
CA ASN A 618 2.98 8.28 5.24
C ASN A 618 4.15 8.56 6.18
N LEU A 619 4.38 9.82 6.58
CA LEU A 619 5.41 10.16 7.56
C LEU A 619 5.10 9.55 8.93
N LEU A 620 3.84 9.63 9.37
CA LEU A 620 3.38 9.00 10.60
C LEU A 620 3.53 7.48 10.53
N GLU A 621 3.05 6.86 9.45
CA GLU A 621 3.13 5.42 9.23
C GLU A 621 4.57 4.91 9.30
N LEU A 622 5.48 5.59 8.61
CA LEU A 622 6.87 5.19 8.49
C LEU A 622 7.50 5.03 9.89
N ARG A 623 7.24 5.98 10.79
CA ARG A 623 7.75 5.95 12.18
C ARG A 623 7.03 4.94 13.06
N LEU A 624 5.70 4.89 13.00
CA LEU A 624 4.94 3.91 13.78
C LEU A 624 5.30 2.47 13.41
N THR A 625 5.53 2.21 12.11
CA THR A 625 5.98 0.89 11.65
C THR A 625 7.39 0.59 12.14
N ALA A 626 8.30 1.54 12.06
CA ALA A 626 9.67 1.38 12.57
C ALA A 626 9.69 1.09 14.09
N ASP A 627 8.94 1.84 14.91
CA ASP A 627 8.81 1.59 16.35
C ASP A 627 8.25 0.20 16.64
N ASN A 628 7.20 -0.19 15.91
CA ASN A 628 6.58 -1.49 16.06
C ASN A 628 7.54 -2.64 15.72
N LEU A 629 8.29 -2.52 14.62
CA LEU A 629 9.28 -3.51 14.17
C LEU A 629 10.44 -3.71 15.15
N VAL A 630 10.84 -2.65 15.86
CA VAL A 630 11.97 -2.69 16.79
C VAL A 630 11.54 -3.18 18.18
N ARG A 631 10.31 -2.87 18.62
CA ARG A 631 9.86 -3.12 20.01
C ARG A 631 8.85 -4.23 20.20
N ASN A 632 7.85 -4.33 19.33
CA ASN A 632 6.60 -5.06 19.63
C ASN A 632 6.41 -6.33 18.80
N THR A 633 7.25 -6.54 17.80
CA THR A 633 7.19 -7.71 16.91
C THR A 633 8.45 -8.54 17.03
N ARG A 634 8.33 -9.84 16.75
CA ARG A 634 9.49 -10.72 16.52
C ARG A 634 10.28 -10.25 15.31
N ARG A 635 11.56 -10.55 15.25
CA ARG A 635 12.41 -10.22 14.11
C ARG A 635 11.93 -11.00 12.88
N PRO A 636 11.65 -10.33 11.75
CA PRO A 636 11.29 -11.02 10.52
C PRO A 636 12.51 -11.75 9.94
N VAL A 637 12.25 -12.88 9.30
CA VAL A 637 13.28 -13.66 8.62
C VAL A 637 13.59 -12.99 7.26
N PRO A 638 14.85 -12.61 7.00
CA PRO A 638 15.27 -12.03 5.73
C PRO A 638 15.05 -13.00 4.55
N ARG A 639 14.91 -12.43 3.35
CA ARG A 639 14.80 -13.17 2.09
C ARG A 639 15.70 -12.54 1.05
N LYS A 640 16.23 -13.36 0.13
CA LYS A 640 16.91 -12.86 -1.07
C LYS A 640 15.86 -12.26 -2.01
N LEU A 641 16.14 -11.08 -2.56
CA LEU A 641 15.29 -10.38 -3.52
C LEU A 641 16.16 -9.68 -4.56
N SER A 642 15.79 -9.83 -5.83
CA SER A 642 16.37 -9.13 -6.98
C SER A 642 15.62 -7.81 -7.29
N GLY A 643 15.21 -7.09 -6.24
CA GLY A 643 14.47 -5.83 -6.35
C GLY A 643 12.99 -5.95 -5.97
N LEU A 644 12.19 -4.97 -6.41
CA LEU A 644 10.76 -4.88 -6.16
C LEU A 644 9.93 -5.85 -7.04
N GLY A 645 10.51 -6.45 -8.08
CA GLY A 645 9.87 -7.49 -8.89
C GLY A 645 8.56 -7.01 -9.53
N ALA A 646 7.47 -7.78 -9.35
CA ALA A 646 6.15 -7.47 -9.91
C ALA A 646 5.63 -6.06 -9.56
N TRP A 647 6.08 -5.46 -8.45
CA TRP A 647 5.67 -4.11 -8.08
C TRP A 647 6.10 -3.06 -9.09
N ASN A 648 7.25 -3.19 -9.75
CA ASN A 648 7.68 -2.23 -10.76
C ASN A 648 6.73 -2.22 -11.96
N GLY A 649 6.30 -3.40 -12.42
CA GLY A 649 5.26 -3.52 -13.45
C GLY A 649 3.93 -2.92 -13.03
N ILE A 650 3.51 -3.14 -11.78
CA ILE A 650 2.27 -2.56 -11.25
C ILE A 650 2.33 -1.02 -11.14
N ILE A 651 3.45 -0.47 -10.66
CA ILE A 651 3.64 0.99 -10.55
C ILE A 651 3.65 1.63 -11.94
N ALA A 652 4.34 1.02 -12.91
CA ALA A 652 4.34 1.46 -14.30
C ALA A 652 2.93 1.42 -14.91
N GLY A 653 2.22 0.29 -14.80
CA GLY A 653 0.85 0.15 -15.29
C GLY A 653 -0.13 1.14 -14.66
N THR A 654 0.00 1.37 -13.34
CA THR A 654 -0.81 2.39 -12.62
C THR A 654 -0.49 3.80 -13.13
N THR A 655 0.77 4.10 -13.44
CA THR A 655 1.21 5.40 -13.92
C THR A 655 0.66 5.69 -15.32
N TYR A 656 0.77 4.74 -16.26
CA TYR A 656 0.21 4.91 -17.61
C TYR A 656 -1.31 5.00 -17.61
N LEU A 657 -1.99 4.12 -16.85
CA LEU A 657 -3.45 4.16 -16.71
C LEU A 657 -3.95 5.49 -16.14
N SER A 658 -3.14 6.19 -15.35
CA SER A 658 -3.53 7.47 -14.76
C SER A 658 -3.72 8.60 -15.76
N VAL A 659 -2.96 8.59 -16.86
CA VAL A 659 -3.08 9.61 -17.91
C VAL A 659 -4.48 9.55 -18.51
N PHE A 660 -4.92 8.35 -18.87
CA PHE A 660 -6.26 8.11 -19.41
C PHE A 660 -7.37 8.48 -18.41
N ILE A 661 -7.24 8.04 -17.15
CA ILE A 661 -8.25 8.34 -16.11
C ILE A 661 -8.34 9.83 -15.81
N ASN A 662 -7.22 10.56 -15.75
CA ASN A 662 -7.25 12.01 -15.53
C ASN A 662 -7.97 12.75 -16.66
N GLY A 663 -7.76 12.33 -17.92
CA GLY A 663 -8.52 12.84 -19.06
C GLY A 663 -10.03 12.61 -18.91
N LEU A 664 -10.44 11.39 -18.56
CA LEU A 664 -11.83 11.04 -18.30
C LEU A 664 -12.44 11.85 -17.14
N MET A 665 -11.69 12.04 -16.06
CA MET A 665 -12.13 12.83 -14.90
C MET A 665 -12.39 14.30 -15.30
N ILE A 666 -11.46 14.91 -16.03
CA ILE A 666 -11.61 16.29 -16.51
C ILE A 666 -12.82 16.40 -17.44
N ALA A 667 -12.98 15.47 -18.38
CA ALA A 667 -14.03 15.53 -19.38
C ALA A 667 -15.44 15.28 -18.82
N PHE A 668 -15.61 14.27 -17.96
CA PHE A 668 -16.94 13.79 -17.55
C PHE A 668 -17.34 14.10 -16.11
N ALA A 669 -16.36 14.21 -15.20
CA ALA A 669 -16.62 14.42 -13.77
C ALA A 669 -16.53 15.89 -13.34
N THR A 670 -15.67 16.69 -13.98
CA THR A 670 -15.58 18.14 -13.74
C THR A 670 -16.53 18.93 -14.62
N GLU A 671 -16.81 20.17 -14.25
CA GLU A 671 -17.64 21.09 -15.02
C GLU A 671 -16.80 22.02 -15.91
N PHE A 672 -15.54 21.66 -16.13
CA PHE A 672 -14.59 22.44 -16.91
C PHE A 672 -15.02 22.56 -18.38
N VAL A 673 -15.23 21.43 -19.06
CA VAL A 673 -15.57 21.40 -20.50
C VAL A 673 -16.84 22.21 -20.82
N PRO A 674 -17.99 22.00 -20.15
CA PRO A 674 -19.18 22.75 -20.49
C PRO A 674 -19.05 24.26 -20.22
N ARG A 675 -18.34 24.63 -19.16
CA ARG A 675 -18.07 26.04 -18.81
C ARG A 675 -17.22 26.72 -19.88
N GLU A 676 -16.16 26.08 -20.32
CA GLU A 676 -15.25 26.65 -21.32
C GLU A 676 -15.90 26.74 -22.70
N LEU A 677 -16.70 25.74 -23.08
CA LEU A 677 -17.46 25.80 -24.33
C LEU A 677 -18.47 26.95 -24.34
N TYR A 678 -19.16 27.17 -23.21
CA TYR A 678 -20.08 28.31 -23.07
C TYR A 678 -19.35 29.64 -23.15
N ARG A 679 -18.22 29.78 -22.42
CA ARG A 679 -17.38 30.99 -22.45
C ARG A 679 -16.90 31.32 -23.85
N TYR A 680 -16.50 30.31 -24.62
CA TYR A 680 -16.07 30.48 -26.00
C TYR A 680 -17.19 30.98 -26.91
N ARG A 681 -18.42 30.46 -26.77
CA ARG A 681 -19.58 30.85 -27.60
C ARG A 681 -20.18 32.20 -27.22
N ALA A 682 -20.35 32.46 -25.92
CA ALA A 682 -21.04 33.63 -25.40
C ALA A 682 -20.11 34.82 -25.08
N GLY A 683 -18.79 34.63 -25.18
CA GLY A 683 -17.75 35.61 -24.81
C GLY A 683 -17.65 35.90 -23.30
N THR A 684 -18.69 35.61 -22.52
CA THR A 684 -18.73 35.77 -21.06
C THR A 684 -19.34 34.53 -20.38
N LEU A 685 -19.17 34.42 -19.07
CA LEU A 685 -19.79 33.35 -18.25
C LEU A 685 -21.16 33.73 -17.67
N ARG A 686 -21.69 34.92 -18.01
CA ARG A 686 -22.98 35.39 -17.50
C ARG A 686 -24.12 34.63 -18.15
N GLY A 687 -25.07 34.14 -17.37
CA GLY A 687 -26.21 33.37 -17.87
C GLY A 687 -25.89 31.89 -18.17
N TYR A 688 -24.73 31.40 -17.75
CA TYR A 688 -24.34 29.99 -17.91
C TYR A 688 -25.40 29.04 -17.33
N LEU A 689 -25.93 29.34 -16.14
CA LEU A 689 -26.91 28.48 -15.48
C LEU A 689 -28.20 28.33 -16.30
N ASN A 690 -28.69 29.41 -16.91
CA ASN A 690 -29.92 29.36 -17.73
C ASN A 690 -29.79 28.44 -18.94
N THR A 691 -28.57 28.24 -19.46
CA THR A 691 -28.30 27.31 -20.57
C THR A 691 -27.97 25.90 -20.13
N THR A 692 -27.56 25.71 -18.87
CA THR A 692 -27.16 24.40 -18.33
C THR A 692 -28.35 23.60 -17.79
N PHE A 693 -29.43 24.28 -17.40
CA PHE A 693 -30.63 23.65 -16.89
C PHE A 693 -31.71 23.62 -17.98
N SER A 694 -32.36 22.46 -18.14
CA SER A 694 -33.51 22.28 -19.03
C SER A 694 -34.81 22.46 -18.26
N GLU A 695 -35.80 23.05 -18.93
CA GLU A 695 -37.17 23.22 -18.43
C GLU A 695 -37.94 21.90 -18.52
N PHE A 696 -38.77 21.62 -17.53
CA PHE A 696 -39.70 20.49 -17.49
C PHE A 696 -41.08 20.96 -17.04
N ALA A 697 -42.12 20.63 -17.80
CA ALA A 697 -43.48 20.98 -17.44
C ALA A 697 -44.03 19.97 -16.42
N VAL A 698 -44.54 20.46 -15.29
CA VAL A 698 -45.08 19.61 -14.20
C VAL A 698 -46.30 18.80 -14.67
N ALA A 699 -46.99 19.25 -15.72
CA ALA A 699 -48.10 18.53 -16.32
C ALA A 699 -47.70 17.18 -16.96
N ASP A 700 -46.43 17.00 -17.31
CA ASP A 700 -45.91 15.79 -17.98
C ASP A 700 -45.41 14.71 -17.02
N PHE A 701 -45.55 14.92 -15.70
CA PHE A 701 -45.40 13.82 -14.77
C PHE A 701 -46.54 12.82 -14.95
N GLU A 702 -46.23 11.52 -14.90
CA GLU A 702 -47.26 10.48 -14.86
C GLU A 702 -48.01 10.49 -13.49
N GLU A 703 -49.28 10.07 -13.48
CA GLU A 703 -50.04 9.90 -12.23
C GLU A 703 -49.51 8.68 -11.44
N PRO A 704 -49.49 8.70 -10.08
CA PRO A 704 -50.12 9.67 -9.16
C PRO A 704 -49.21 10.84 -8.74
N ILE A 705 -48.04 11.01 -9.35
CA ILE A 705 -47.03 11.99 -8.91
C ILE A 705 -47.46 13.41 -9.28
N ARG A 706 -48.07 13.57 -10.46
CA ARG A 706 -48.56 14.86 -10.97
C ARG A 706 -49.57 15.51 -10.02
N SER A 707 -50.65 14.80 -9.67
CA SER A 707 -51.68 15.29 -8.76
C SER A 707 -51.13 15.69 -7.39
N ARG A 708 -50.20 14.91 -6.82
CA ARG A 708 -49.54 15.26 -5.55
C ARG A 708 -48.72 16.54 -5.65
N LEU A 709 -47.89 16.68 -6.70
CA LEU A 709 -47.02 17.85 -6.85
C LEU A 709 -47.83 19.12 -7.10
N GLN A 710 -48.91 19.03 -7.88
CA GLN A 710 -49.85 20.12 -8.12
C GLN A 710 -50.59 20.53 -6.82
N ASN A 711 -51.04 19.57 -6.02
CA ASN A 711 -51.68 19.85 -4.72
C ASN A 711 -50.71 20.48 -3.71
N SER A 712 -49.41 20.15 -3.79
CA SER A 712 -48.40 20.65 -2.86
C SER A 712 -47.92 22.08 -3.16
N SER A 713 -48.01 22.51 -4.42
CA SER A 713 -47.49 23.81 -4.86
C SER A 713 -48.01 24.18 -6.25
N ASN A 714 -48.36 25.46 -6.45
CA ASN A 714 -48.79 26.04 -7.73
C ASN A 714 -47.62 26.30 -8.71
N ILE A 715 -46.72 25.32 -8.88
CA ILE A 715 -45.55 25.43 -9.77
C ILE A 715 -45.85 24.72 -11.09
N THR A 716 -45.72 25.44 -12.21
CA THR A 716 -46.00 24.92 -13.56
C THR A 716 -44.77 24.35 -14.25
N ILE A 717 -43.59 24.93 -14.00
CA ILE A 717 -42.32 24.56 -14.62
C ILE A 717 -41.27 24.31 -13.53
N CYS A 718 -40.53 23.22 -13.66
CA CYS A 718 -39.35 22.94 -12.84
C CYS A 718 -38.12 22.69 -13.73
N TYR A 719 -36.94 22.85 -13.15
CA TYR A 719 -35.68 22.73 -13.86
C TYR A 719 -34.89 21.51 -13.43
N TYR A 720 -34.17 20.90 -14.37
CA TYR A 720 -33.25 19.80 -14.10
C TYR A 720 -31.99 19.94 -14.95
N LYS A 721 -30.89 19.34 -14.48
CA LYS A 721 -29.59 19.47 -15.16
C LYS A 721 -29.53 18.53 -16.35
N ALA A 722 -29.74 19.06 -17.55
CA ALA A 722 -29.63 18.35 -18.82
C ALA A 722 -29.52 19.37 -19.97
N TYR A 723 -29.15 18.89 -21.15
CA TYR A 723 -29.14 19.67 -22.40
C TYR A 723 -30.22 19.14 -23.33
N ARG A 724 -31.48 19.49 -23.06
CA ARG A 724 -32.65 18.97 -23.76
C ARG A 724 -33.54 20.11 -24.26
N HIS A 725 -34.34 19.78 -25.28
CA HIS A 725 -35.35 20.67 -25.83
C HIS A 725 -36.44 21.00 -24.81
N LYS A 726 -36.98 22.21 -24.93
CA LYS A 726 -38.03 22.75 -24.05
C LYS A 726 -39.35 22.00 -24.25
N PRO A 727 -40.27 22.06 -23.26
CA PRO A 727 -41.60 21.44 -23.41
C PRO A 727 -42.46 22.06 -24.51
N THR A 728 -42.16 23.29 -24.94
CA THR A 728 -42.87 24.02 -26.01
C THR A 728 -42.36 23.70 -27.43
N GLU A 729 -41.23 23.00 -27.55
CA GLU A 729 -40.59 22.68 -28.82
C GLU A 729 -41.07 21.32 -29.35
N GLU A 730 -41.04 21.11 -30.67
CA GLU A 730 -41.54 19.88 -31.32
C GLU A 730 -40.82 18.61 -30.83
N LEU A 731 -39.50 18.66 -30.68
CA LEU A 731 -38.67 17.55 -30.19
C LEU A 731 -38.58 17.53 -28.65
N LYS A 732 -39.73 17.65 -27.99
CA LYS A 732 -39.86 17.73 -26.53
C LYS A 732 -39.02 16.69 -25.79
N TYR A 733 -38.20 17.18 -24.85
CA TYR A 733 -37.32 16.38 -23.99
C TYR A 733 -36.27 15.51 -24.69
N GLN A 734 -36.08 15.65 -26.00
CA GLN A 734 -34.96 15.01 -26.68
C GLN A 734 -33.66 15.81 -26.45
N ASN A 735 -32.51 15.17 -26.68
CA ASN A 735 -31.22 15.82 -26.55
C ASN A 735 -31.07 16.91 -27.61
N ASN A 736 -30.71 18.12 -27.19
CA ASN A 736 -30.46 19.24 -28.11
C ASN A 736 -29.04 19.11 -28.71
N ASP A 737 -28.76 19.79 -29.82
CA ASP A 737 -27.45 19.86 -30.47
C ASP A 737 -26.33 20.19 -29.48
N LEU A 738 -26.61 21.07 -28.51
CA LEU A 738 -25.67 21.44 -27.45
C LEU A 738 -25.14 20.23 -26.66
N TYR A 739 -25.96 19.20 -26.45
CA TYR A 739 -25.56 17.94 -25.82
C TYR A 739 -24.46 17.24 -26.64
N TYR A 740 -24.69 17.07 -27.95
CA TYR A 740 -23.76 16.39 -28.85
C TYR A 740 -22.46 17.20 -29.02
N TYR A 741 -22.54 18.53 -29.05
CA TYR A 741 -21.36 19.39 -29.03
C TYR A 741 -20.54 19.21 -27.74
N HIS A 742 -21.18 19.19 -26.57
CA HIS A 742 -20.47 18.93 -25.31
C HIS A 742 -19.82 17.55 -25.31
N LEU A 743 -20.52 16.52 -25.79
CA LEU A 743 -20.00 15.16 -25.85
C LEU A 743 -18.79 15.06 -26.79
N GLY A 744 -18.90 15.61 -28.01
CA GLY A 744 -17.80 15.62 -28.99
C GLY A 744 -16.56 16.36 -28.48
N MET A 745 -16.74 17.53 -27.88
CA MET A 745 -15.63 18.29 -27.27
C MET A 745 -15.00 17.58 -26.07
N SER A 746 -15.80 16.84 -25.29
CA SER A 746 -15.30 16.05 -24.17
C SER A 746 -14.36 14.94 -24.65
N PHE A 747 -14.74 14.20 -25.69
CA PHE A 747 -13.85 13.19 -26.30
C PHE A 747 -12.60 13.80 -26.94
N LEU A 748 -12.74 14.93 -27.63
CA LEU A 748 -11.60 15.63 -28.22
C LEU A 748 -10.58 16.06 -27.15
N ILE A 749 -11.05 16.59 -26.01
CA ILE A 749 -10.17 16.99 -24.90
C ILE A 749 -9.45 15.78 -24.28
N ILE A 750 -10.10 14.62 -24.17
CA ILE A 750 -9.45 13.39 -23.69
C ILE A 750 -8.29 13.03 -24.62
N ILE A 751 -8.53 12.98 -25.93
CA ILE A 751 -7.52 12.65 -26.93
C ILE A 751 -6.35 13.65 -26.86
N ILE A 752 -6.64 14.95 -26.84
CA ILE A 752 -5.60 16.00 -26.77
C ILE A 752 -4.79 15.87 -25.48
N PHE A 753 -5.46 15.74 -24.32
CA PHE A 753 -4.79 15.60 -23.03
C PHE A 753 -3.89 14.37 -23.00
N GLU A 754 -4.41 13.22 -23.45
CA GLU A 754 -3.68 11.96 -23.47
C GLU A 754 -2.43 12.04 -24.34
N HIS A 755 -2.55 12.51 -25.59
CA HIS A 755 -1.41 12.57 -26.51
C HIS A 755 -0.35 13.57 -26.04
N ILE A 756 -0.75 14.74 -25.53
CA ILE A 756 0.20 15.74 -25.00
C ILE A 756 0.99 15.14 -23.84
N VAL A 757 0.30 14.54 -22.87
CA VAL A 757 0.96 13.95 -21.71
C VAL A 757 1.84 12.78 -22.15
N LEU A 758 1.34 11.87 -23.00
CA LEU A 758 2.13 10.73 -23.49
C LEU A 758 3.40 11.18 -24.21
N ILE A 759 3.35 12.20 -25.07
CA ILE A 759 4.52 12.77 -25.74
C ILE A 759 5.53 13.30 -24.72
N ILE A 760 5.09 14.12 -23.76
CA ILE A 760 5.97 14.68 -22.72
C ILE A 760 6.61 13.54 -21.93
N THR A 761 5.83 12.53 -21.56
CA THR A 761 6.34 11.39 -20.78
C THR A 761 7.29 10.52 -21.57
N GLY A 762 7.06 10.31 -22.87
CA GLY A 762 7.94 9.56 -23.75
C GLY A 762 9.28 10.26 -23.95
N VAL A 763 9.28 11.59 -24.10
CA VAL A 763 10.51 12.39 -24.14
C VAL A 763 11.27 12.27 -22.82
N LEU A 764 10.58 12.37 -21.68
CA LEU A 764 11.22 12.25 -20.37
C LEU A 764 11.84 10.87 -20.16
N ALA A 765 11.12 9.80 -20.47
CA ALA A 765 11.63 8.43 -20.40
C ALA A 765 12.85 8.21 -21.31
N TYR A 766 12.83 8.78 -22.52
CA TYR A 766 13.99 8.71 -23.42
C TYR A 766 15.22 9.45 -22.87
N THR A 767 15.01 10.62 -22.24
CA THR A 767 16.12 11.45 -21.72
C THR A 767 16.76 10.91 -20.44
N ILE A 768 16.03 10.13 -19.64
CA ILE A 768 16.49 9.65 -18.33
C ILE A 768 16.89 8.18 -18.47
N PRO A 769 18.20 7.84 -18.46
CA PRO A 769 18.60 6.44 -18.54
C PRO A 769 18.30 5.69 -17.23
N ASP A 770 17.73 4.49 -17.35
CA ASP A 770 17.39 3.59 -16.24
C ASP A 770 18.61 3.27 -15.38
N VAL A 771 19.72 2.90 -16.03
CA VAL A 771 20.98 2.58 -15.35
C VAL A 771 21.86 3.82 -15.27
N PRO A 772 22.31 4.22 -14.06
CA PRO A 772 23.28 5.30 -13.92
C PRO A 772 24.58 4.98 -14.66
N PHE A 773 25.11 5.95 -15.42
CA PHE A 773 26.36 5.81 -16.17
C PHE A 773 27.53 5.22 -15.35
N ILE A 774 27.74 5.73 -14.13
CA ILE A 774 28.80 5.26 -13.22
C ILE A 774 28.69 3.75 -12.93
N ILE A 775 27.47 3.23 -12.79
CA ILE A 775 27.27 1.79 -12.53
C ILE A 775 27.52 0.99 -13.80
N LYS A 776 27.06 1.49 -14.95
CA LYS A 776 27.29 0.85 -16.25
C LYS A 776 28.78 0.72 -16.55
N GLU A 777 29.54 1.79 -16.33
CA GLU A 777 31.00 1.82 -16.50
C GLU A 777 31.71 0.86 -15.53
N PHE A 778 31.30 0.85 -14.26
CA PHE A 778 31.87 -0.06 -13.28
C PHE A 778 31.60 -1.54 -13.61
N LEU A 779 30.36 -1.88 -14.01
CA LEU A 779 30.01 -3.24 -14.40
C LEU A 779 30.79 -3.70 -15.64
N ALA A 780 30.95 -2.82 -16.63
CA ALA A 780 31.75 -3.10 -17.81
C ALA A 780 33.22 -3.37 -17.44
N HIS A 781 33.78 -2.60 -16.51
CA HIS A 781 35.12 -2.81 -16.01
C HIS A 781 35.26 -4.13 -15.23
N GLU A 782 34.30 -4.46 -14.35
CA GLU A 782 34.31 -5.73 -13.60
C GLU A 782 34.19 -6.94 -14.54
N GLU A 783 33.39 -6.84 -15.60
CA GLU A 783 33.28 -7.88 -16.63
C GLU A 783 34.56 -8.05 -17.44
N GLN A 784 35.23 -6.96 -17.81
CA GLN A 784 36.54 -7.01 -18.46
C GLN A 784 37.61 -7.66 -17.57
N GLN A 785 37.64 -7.33 -16.28
CA GLN A 785 38.57 -7.95 -15.34
C GLN A 785 38.32 -9.45 -15.19
N LEU A 786 37.06 -9.87 -15.05
CA LEU A 786 36.69 -11.29 -14.99
C LEU A 786 37.08 -12.03 -16.28
N LEU A 787 36.91 -11.39 -17.45
CA LEU A 787 37.33 -11.96 -18.72
C LEU A 787 38.86 -12.12 -18.78
N GLN A 788 39.61 -11.11 -18.33
CA GLN A 788 41.06 -11.16 -18.24
C GLN A 788 41.55 -12.25 -17.27
N GLU A 789 40.92 -12.38 -16.09
CA GLU A 789 41.23 -13.46 -15.14
C GLU A 789 40.95 -14.84 -15.75
N LYS A 790 39.82 -15.01 -16.45
CA LYS A 790 39.51 -16.26 -17.15
C LYS A 790 40.52 -16.57 -18.25
N LEU A 791 40.89 -15.57 -19.05
CA LEU A 791 41.91 -15.72 -20.08
C LEU A 791 43.25 -16.10 -19.45
N ARG A 792 43.66 -15.44 -18.36
CA ARG A 792 44.90 -15.77 -17.64
C ARG A 792 44.89 -17.19 -17.08
N ASN A 793 43.77 -17.62 -16.51
CA ASN A 793 43.61 -19.00 -16.02
C ASN A 793 43.60 -20.04 -17.15
N MET A 794 43.13 -19.68 -18.36
CA MET A 794 43.14 -20.58 -19.52
C MET A 794 44.52 -20.63 -20.21
N TYR A 795 45.26 -19.53 -20.24
CA TYR A 795 46.54 -19.43 -20.96
C TYR A 795 47.79 -19.57 -20.08
N GLY A 796 47.64 -19.64 -18.75
CA GLY A 796 48.70 -20.03 -17.83
C GLY A 796 49.96 -19.16 -17.92
N GLU A 797 49.88 -17.92 -17.44
CA GLU A 797 51.06 -17.11 -17.04
C GLU A 797 51.15 -16.90 -15.52
#